data_AF-A0A2V7F6S1-F1
#
_entry.id   AF-A0A2V7F6S1-F1
#
_cell.length_a   1.000
_cell.length_b   1.000
_cell.length_c   1.000
_cell.angle_alpha   90.00
_cell.angle_beta   90.00
_cell.angle_gamma   90.00
#
_symmetry.space_group_name_H-M   'P 1'
#
loop_
_entity.id
_entity.type
_entity.pdbx_description
1 polymer ?
#
loop_
_entity_poly.entity_id
_entity_poly.type
_entity_poly.pdbx_seq_one_letter_code
_entity_poly.pdbx_strand_id
1 'polypeptide(L)'
;MTDAPIATSVYLAMRLQKPLLIEGPAGVGKTEVAKVMARMLGTNLIRLQCYEGLDASTALYEWNYQKQLLHIKLEEAGHNNRAMDEKEHEIFSEPFLLRRPLLQAITQDSQSPVLLVDECDRCVTANTLVATRAGLKRAEDVCRGDELVSFDPEEFRVARATVKKVIPREASTVLRVLVGGRFLEVTPEHRFLRTSDTGNEIVRASDLRVGDRIPLHKALHLRKIEEPRFEFLDSIVKLAPAGRELLHSAYKTSGKSYDELAVRVGVSRNHLRNVIQPRPFRDSLRAGVLDRLSAELELNGSLSLGSYARGLRIHQSVAFYEVLGYIVADGCFTSDRLCIADKDRDNLDVYAAKFEEAFGDRPRILKGPHKNYELTYHSLPLGRFLRRVLGPGIARSKRRRLPDFVFSLPPGKRAGLVRGFFDGEAWVAHHQVSAVSSSPYLLVGIQHLLSSLGVDSHISRTHSNSRSFGKGPYFVLSVSDVGAFADAVGFCSPAKQRLLTERRIDVSPRKETLPRERVARVLTGLCEERVLHRVPFHQTVYDVLSGRIQPNVSAVRRIADAFASPELRELLERELVLGEVTSIETIEGTQTVFDFVLEGHPYFVANQIITHNCDEEFEAFMLEIFSDWQVTIPEIGTIKATHPPHVVITSNRTRELSDALRRRCLYLWIDYPSLEKETRIIARKVPGINARLSREIAKFMETLRQVRLAKVPGVAETLDWAQALATLHADHLDESVVAETLGCLLKDADDMKRFRAEVAKAGLTPFVPARS
;
A
#
# COMPACT_ATOMS: atom_id res chain seq x y z
N MET A 1 -10.07 -20.55 33.76
CA MET A 1 -9.06 -20.05 34.72
C MET A 1 -9.04 -18.57 34.51
N THR A 2 -9.71 -17.85 35.38
CA THR A 2 -10.10 -16.47 35.10
C THR A 2 -9.49 -15.63 36.18
N ASP A 3 -8.72 -14.60 35.81
CA ASP A 3 -8.28 -13.62 36.79
C ASP A 3 -9.54 -12.96 37.39
N ALA A 4 -9.51 -12.66 38.69
CA ALA A 4 -10.65 -12.06 39.38
C ALA A 4 -11.23 -10.83 38.64
N PRO A 5 -10.43 -9.93 38.03
CA PRO A 5 -10.96 -8.81 37.26
C PRO A 5 -11.74 -9.22 36.00
N ILE A 6 -11.26 -10.23 35.26
CA ILE A 6 -11.94 -10.73 34.04
C ILE A 6 -13.25 -11.40 34.45
N ALA A 7 -13.23 -12.24 35.50
CA ALA A 7 -14.43 -12.91 36.00
C ALA A 7 -15.47 -11.90 36.49
N THR A 8 -15.03 -10.88 37.23
CA THR A 8 -15.89 -9.81 37.72
C THR A 8 -16.48 -9.01 36.58
N SER A 9 -15.69 -8.65 35.57
CA SER A 9 -16.17 -7.86 34.42
C SER A 9 -17.18 -8.64 33.58
N VAL A 10 -16.94 -9.93 33.33
CA VAL A 10 -17.90 -10.81 32.65
C VAL A 10 -19.18 -10.97 33.47
N TYR A 11 -19.07 -11.21 34.78
CA TYR A 11 -20.23 -11.32 35.67
C TYR A 11 -21.06 -10.03 35.69
N LEU A 12 -20.42 -8.87 35.80
CA LEU A 12 -21.09 -7.56 35.79
C LEU A 12 -21.72 -7.27 34.42
N ALA A 13 -21.05 -7.59 33.31
CA ALA A 13 -21.59 -7.42 31.96
C ALA A 13 -22.88 -8.23 31.79
N MET A 14 -22.88 -9.47 32.26
CA MET A 14 -24.06 -10.34 32.24
C MET A 14 -25.19 -9.82 33.13
N ARG A 15 -24.88 -9.42 34.37
CA ARG A 15 -25.88 -8.96 35.36
C ARG A 15 -26.48 -7.60 35.04
N LEU A 16 -25.68 -6.69 34.50
CA LEU A 16 -26.11 -5.34 34.12
C LEU A 16 -26.63 -5.26 32.68
N GLN A 17 -26.58 -6.37 31.93
CA GLN A 17 -26.93 -6.44 30.51
C GLN A 17 -26.23 -5.36 29.66
N LYS A 18 -24.96 -5.07 30.00
CA LYS A 18 -24.14 -4.10 29.28
C LYS A 18 -23.11 -4.83 28.40
N PRO A 19 -22.84 -4.33 27.19
CA PRO A 19 -21.74 -4.85 26.37
C PRO A 19 -20.40 -4.78 27.11
N LEU A 20 -19.56 -5.79 26.94
CA LEU A 20 -18.21 -5.83 27.47
C LEU A 20 -17.22 -5.44 26.38
N LEU A 21 -16.62 -4.25 26.48
CA LEU A 21 -15.53 -3.80 25.63
C LEU A 21 -14.19 -4.31 26.20
N ILE A 22 -13.50 -5.13 25.43
CA ILE A 22 -12.19 -5.70 25.77
C ILE A 22 -11.12 -5.08 24.88
N GLU A 23 -10.26 -4.26 25.46
CA GLU A 23 -9.08 -3.69 24.79
C GLU A 23 -7.80 -4.36 25.31
N GLY A 24 -6.76 -4.40 24.47
CA GLY A 24 -5.45 -4.92 24.84
C GLY A 24 -4.57 -5.23 23.63
N PRO A 25 -3.29 -5.59 23.83
CA PRO A 25 -2.38 -5.96 22.76
C PRO A 25 -2.87 -7.15 21.92
N ALA A 26 -2.35 -7.31 20.70
CA ALA A 26 -2.69 -8.46 19.86
C ALA A 26 -2.28 -9.79 20.53
N GLY A 27 -3.10 -10.84 20.36
CA GLY A 27 -2.75 -12.19 20.83
C GLY A 27 -2.87 -12.42 22.35
N VAL A 28 -3.46 -11.50 23.13
CA VAL A 28 -3.66 -11.66 24.60
C VAL A 28 -4.90 -12.49 24.99
N GLY A 29 -5.66 -12.98 24.02
CA GLY A 29 -6.84 -13.85 24.28
C GLY A 29 -8.18 -13.13 24.41
N LYS A 30 -8.33 -11.91 23.86
CA LYS A 30 -9.59 -11.14 23.88
C LYS A 30 -10.78 -11.93 23.33
N THR A 31 -10.63 -12.51 22.14
CA THR A 31 -11.65 -13.32 21.46
C THR A 31 -11.98 -14.62 22.21
N GLU A 32 -11.03 -15.15 22.99
CA GLU A 32 -11.25 -16.38 23.76
C GLU A 32 -12.24 -16.15 24.92
N VAL A 33 -12.36 -14.92 25.43
CA VAL A 33 -13.34 -14.57 26.47
C VAL A 33 -14.77 -14.85 25.99
N ALA A 34 -15.13 -14.40 24.79
CA ALA A 34 -16.45 -14.66 24.20
C ALA A 34 -16.69 -16.16 23.96
N LYS A 35 -15.68 -16.89 23.46
CA LYS A 35 -15.77 -18.35 23.24
C LYS A 35 -15.94 -19.13 24.54
N VAL A 36 -15.24 -18.74 25.60
CA VAL A 36 -15.39 -19.36 26.92
C VAL A 36 -16.76 -19.04 27.51
N MET A 37 -17.21 -17.79 27.39
CA MET A 37 -18.52 -17.36 27.86
C MET A 37 -19.65 -18.17 27.20
N ALA A 38 -19.63 -18.34 25.87
CA ALA A 38 -20.62 -19.14 25.16
C ALA A 38 -20.64 -20.60 25.64
N ARG A 39 -19.46 -21.21 25.81
CA ARG A 39 -19.33 -22.59 26.33
C ARG A 39 -19.83 -22.72 27.77
N MET A 40 -19.56 -21.74 28.64
CA MET A 40 -19.99 -21.76 30.04
C MET A 40 -21.51 -21.63 30.17
N LEU A 41 -22.13 -20.88 29.27
CA LEU A 41 -23.58 -20.68 29.23
C LEU A 41 -24.31 -21.77 28.45
N GLY A 42 -23.60 -22.64 27.74
CA GLY A 42 -24.22 -23.64 26.86
C GLY A 42 -25.02 -23.02 25.71
N THR A 43 -24.61 -21.83 25.25
CA THR A 43 -25.36 -21.02 24.28
C THR A 43 -24.58 -20.82 22.98
N ASN A 44 -25.28 -20.33 21.95
CA ASN A 44 -24.72 -20.06 20.63
C ASN A 44 -23.73 -18.89 20.69
N LEU A 45 -22.55 -19.07 20.07
CA LEU A 45 -21.62 -17.98 19.78
C LEU A 45 -21.91 -17.46 18.37
N ILE A 46 -22.44 -16.24 18.30
CA ILE A 46 -22.68 -15.54 17.05
C ILE A 46 -21.55 -14.54 16.86
N ARG A 47 -20.84 -14.62 15.74
CA ARG A 47 -19.70 -13.75 15.46
C ARG A 47 -20.07 -12.73 14.39
N LEU A 48 -20.05 -11.47 14.77
CA LEU A 48 -20.08 -10.34 13.85
C LEU A 48 -18.65 -9.85 13.64
N GLN A 49 -18.06 -10.19 12.50
CA GLN A 49 -16.82 -9.54 12.12
C GLN A 49 -17.16 -8.11 11.67
N CYS A 50 -16.75 -7.11 12.46
CA CYS A 50 -16.77 -5.71 12.10
C CYS A 50 -15.56 -5.40 11.23
N TYR A 51 -15.84 -4.90 10.05
CA TYR A 51 -14.85 -4.43 9.09
C TYR A 51 -15.41 -3.14 8.52
N GLU A 52 -14.53 -2.25 8.11
CA GLU A 52 -14.85 -0.84 7.88
C GLU A 52 -15.79 -0.55 6.71
N GLY A 53 -17.12 -0.63 6.90
CA GLY A 53 -18.17 -0.56 5.86
C GLY A 53 -19.07 -1.80 5.84
N LEU A 54 -19.11 -2.55 6.94
CA LEU A 54 -20.22 -3.43 7.28
C LEU A 54 -21.49 -2.55 7.31
N ASP A 55 -22.43 -2.79 6.41
CA ASP A 55 -23.67 -2.03 6.29
C ASP A 55 -24.80 -2.73 7.07
N ALA A 56 -25.94 -2.05 7.21
CA ALA A 56 -27.10 -2.63 7.89
C ALA A 56 -27.53 -3.96 7.25
N SER A 57 -27.47 -4.09 5.92
CA SER A 57 -27.90 -5.31 5.21
C SER A 57 -27.05 -6.54 5.57
N THR A 58 -25.71 -6.41 5.57
CA THR A 58 -24.82 -7.53 5.89
C THR A 58 -24.69 -7.82 7.39
N ALA A 59 -25.09 -6.87 8.24
CA ALA A 59 -25.12 -7.04 9.69
C ALA A 59 -26.47 -7.58 10.21
N LEU A 60 -27.60 -7.12 9.65
CA LEU A 60 -28.98 -7.45 10.07
C LEU A 60 -29.63 -8.55 9.25
N TYR A 61 -29.97 -8.28 7.99
CA TYR A 61 -30.75 -9.18 7.17
C TYR A 61 -30.61 -8.86 5.68
N GLU A 62 -30.83 -9.88 4.86
CA GLU A 62 -30.96 -9.73 3.42
C GLU A 62 -32.18 -10.53 2.95
N TRP A 63 -32.90 -10.04 1.94
CA TRP A 63 -33.96 -10.81 1.31
C TRP A 63 -33.38 -11.87 0.38
N ASN A 64 -33.87 -13.11 0.49
CA ASN A 64 -33.47 -14.20 -0.40
C ASN A 64 -34.18 -14.06 -1.74
N TYR A 65 -33.67 -13.17 -2.60
CA TYR A 65 -34.24 -12.91 -3.92
C TYR A 65 -34.37 -14.17 -4.79
N GLN A 66 -33.43 -15.12 -4.67
CA GLN A 66 -33.50 -16.39 -5.41
C GLN A 66 -34.70 -17.23 -4.99
N LYS A 67 -34.96 -17.32 -3.68
CA LYS A 67 -36.11 -18.03 -3.13
C LYS A 67 -37.41 -17.31 -3.45
N GLN A 68 -37.44 -15.97 -3.39
CA GLN A 68 -38.59 -15.17 -3.80
C GLN A 68 -38.93 -15.39 -5.28
N LEU A 69 -37.94 -15.32 -6.18
CA LEU A 69 -38.11 -15.59 -7.62
C LEU A 69 -38.60 -17.01 -7.89
N LEU A 70 -38.11 -18.00 -7.16
CA LEU A 70 -38.57 -19.38 -7.30
C LEU A 70 -40.03 -19.53 -6.83
N HIS A 71 -40.40 -18.90 -5.73
CA HIS A 71 -41.77 -18.88 -5.21
C HIS A 71 -42.73 -18.24 -6.22
N ILE A 72 -42.36 -17.06 -6.75
CA ILE A 72 -43.13 -16.37 -7.79
C ILE A 72 -43.34 -17.26 -9.01
N LYS A 73 -42.30 -17.95 -9.49
CA LYS A 73 -42.40 -18.87 -10.65
C LYS A 73 -43.26 -20.10 -10.39
N LEU A 74 -43.23 -20.64 -9.17
CA LEU A 74 -44.07 -21.79 -8.78
C LEU A 74 -45.54 -21.36 -8.66
N GLU A 75 -45.80 -20.15 -8.17
CA GLU A 75 -47.15 -19.58 -8.12
C GLU A 75 -47.69 -19.19 -9.49
N GLU A 76 -46.88 -18.70 -10.42
CA GLU A 76 -47.30 -18.44 -11.81
C GLU A 76 -47.69 -19.73 -12.54
N ALA A 77 -47.09 -20.86 -12.19
CA ALA A 77 -47.42 -22.18 -12.74
C ALA A 77 -48.68 -22.80 -12.12
N GLY A 78 -49.13 -22.32 -10.96
CA GLY A 78 -50.38 -22.71 -10.32
C GLY A 78 -51.48 -21.69 -10.61
N HIS A 79 -52.68 -22.12 -11.00
CA HIS A 79 -53.81 -21.20 -11.23
C HIS A 79 -54.37 -20.64 -9.90
N ASN A 80 -53.61 -19.78 -9.21
CA ASN A 80 -54.04 -19.11 -7.97
C ASN A 80 -54.35 -17.63 -8.21
N ASN A 81 -55.64 -17.30 -8.10
CA ASN A 81 -56.22 -15.98 -8.35
C ASN A 81 -56.28 -15.11 -7.08
N ARG A 82 -55.14 -14.94 -6.40
CA ARG A 82 -55.00 -14.06 -5.21
C ARG A 82 -54.69 -12.61 -5.60
N ALA A 83 -55.07 -11.67 -4.75
CA ALA A 83 -54.82 -10.23 -4.93
C ALA A 83 -53.31 -9.91 -4.89
N MET A 84 -52.88 -8.86 -5.61
CA MET A 84 -51.46 -8.49 -5.72
C MET A 84 -50.82 -8.15 -4.37
N ASP A 85 -51.53 -7.42 -3.51
CA ASP A 85 -51.03 -7.02 -2.19
C ASP A 85 -50.76 -8.23 -1.28
N GLU A 86 -51.58 -9.29 -1.39
CA GLU A 86 -51.38 -10.54 -0.64
C GLU A 86 -50.13 -11.30 -1.11
N LYS A 87 -49.85 -11.27 -2.43
CA LYS A 87 -48.67 -11.90 -3.03
C LYS A 87 -47.38 -11.14 -2.67
N GLU A 88 -47.45 -9.81 -2.61
CA GLU A 88 -46.32 -8.97 -2.20
C GLU A 88 -45.96 -9.20 -0.72
N HIS A 89 -46.95 -9.26 0.17
CA HIS A 89 -46.72 -9.56 1.58
C HIS A 89 -46.12 -10.97 1.81
N GLU A 90 -46.48 -11.94 0.96
CA GLU A 90 -45.98 -13.30 1.09
C GLU A 90 -44.49 -13.39 0.74
N ILE A 91 -44.00 -12.68 -0.27
CA ILE A 91 -42.58 -12.69 -0.65
C ILE A 91 -41.68 -11.88 0.31
N PHE A 92 -42.22 -10.85 0.97
CA PHE A 92 -41.54 -10.08 2.02
C PHE A 92 -41.89 -10.58 3.43
N SER A 93 -41.80 -11.89 3.62
CA SER A 93 -42.08 -12.56 4.90
C SER A 93 -40.88 -13.30 5.47
N GLU A 94 -40.93 -13.63 6.76
CA GLU A 94 -39.85 -14.30 7.50
C GLU A 94 -39.22 -15.53 6.79
N PRO A 95 -39.96 -16.41 6.09
CA PRO A 95 -39.40 -17.51 5.30
C PRO A 95 -38.40 -17.12 4.20
N PHE A 96 -38.44 -15.87 3.71
CA PHE A 96 -37.54 -15.34 2.68
C PHE A 96 -36.42 -14.47 3.26
N LEU A 97 -36.40 -14.26 4.57
CA LEU A 97 -35.44 -13.40 5.25
C LEU A 97 -34.17 -14.18 5.63
N LEU A 98 -33.02 -13.80 5.06
CA LEU A 98 -31.71 -14.30 5.50
C LEU A 98 -31.26 -13.49 6.71
N ARG A 99 -31.35 -14.09 7.90
CA ARG A 99 -30.90 -13.46 9.15
C ARG A 99 -29.36 -13.40 9.18
N ARG A 100 -28.80 -12.19 9.28
CA ARG A 100 -27.36 -11.93 9.48
C ARG A 100 -27.04 -11.83 10.98
N PRO A 101 -25.75 -11.72 11.40
CA PRO A 101 -25.37 -11.97 12.79
C PRO A 101 -26.12 -11.15 13.85
N LEU A 102 -26.51 -9.89 13.57
CA LEU A 102 -27.25 -9.07 14.52
C LEU A 102 -28.71 -9.51 14.65
N LEU A 103 -29.43 -9.72 13.54
CA LEU A 103 -30.81 -10.20 13.61
C LEU A 103 -30.85 -11.62 14.19
N GLN A 104 -29.91 -12.48 13.80
CA GLN A 104 -29.77 -13.82 14.36
C GLN A 104 -29.60 -13.77 15.88
N ALA A 105 -28.84 -12.79 16.41
CA ALA A 105 -28.65 -12.62 17.85
C ALA A 105 -29.90 -12.14 18.58
N ILE A 106 -30.75 -11.33 17.93
CA ILE A 106 -32.01 -10.81 18.48
C ILE A 106 -33.11 -11.87 18.46
N THR A 107 -33.16 -12.69 17.41
CA THR A 107 -34.23 -13.69 17.17
C THR A 107 -33.93 -15.07 17.76
N GLN A 108 -33.19 -15.17 18.87
CA GLN A 108 -32.95 -16.47 19.51
C GLN A 108 -34.14 -16.85 20.41
N ASP A 109 -34.75 -18.00 20.12
CA ASP A 109 -36.00 -18.43 20.77
C ASP A 109 -35.78 -19.09 22.14
N SER A 110 -34.61 -19.66 22.39
CA SER A 110 -34.37 -20.53 23.55
C SER A 110 -33.57 -19.89 24.69
N GLN A 111 -32.53 -19.12 24.38
CA GLN A 111 -31.62 -18.53 25.37
C GLN A 111 -30.81 -17.37 24.80
N SER A 112 -30.30 -16.50 25.67
CA SER A 112 -29.42 -15.39 25.30
C SER A 112 -28.13 -15.91 24.63
N PRO A 113 -27.83 -15.56 23.36
CA PRO A 113 -26.59 -15.94 22.73
C PRO A 113 -25.44 -15.04 23.20
N VAL A 114 -24.20 -15.45 22.91
CA VAL A 114 -23.04 -14.56 22.99
C VAL A 114 -22.78 -13.97 21.62
N LEU A 115 -22.88 -12.64 21.49
CA LEU A 115 -22.52 -11.90 20.28
C LEU A 115 -21.09 -11.37 20.43
N LEU A 116 -20.17 -11.93 19.64
CA LEU A 116 -18.80 -11.46 19.52
C LEU A 116 -18.71 -10.47 18.36
N VAL A 117 -18.31 -9.24 18.66
CA VAL A 117 -18.01 -8.19 17.69
C VAL A 117 -16.48 -8.08 17.53
N ASP A 118 -15.97 -8.44 16.36
CA ASP A 118 -14.53 -8.70 16.11
C ASP A 118 -14.00 -7.90 14.91
N GLU A 119 -12.86 -7.22 15.01
CA GLU A 119 -12.40 -6.21 14.04
C GLU A 119 -11.49 -6.82 12.93
N CYS A 120 -11.85 -6.72 11.64
CA CYS A 120 -10.99 -7.03 10.47
C CYS A 120 -10.78 -5.79 9.58
N ASP A 121 -9.53 -5.50 9.22
CA ASP A 121 -9.06 -4.18 8.77
C ASP A 121 -9.02 -3.98 7.24
N ARG A 122 -9.53 -2.84 6.75
CA ARG A 122 -9.47 -2.42 5.33
C ARG A 122 -8.43 -1.33 5.15
N CYS A 123 -7.40 -1.50 4.32
CA CYS A 123 -6.40 -0.45 4.13
C CYS A 123 -5.66 -0.58 2.77
N VAL A 124 -5.14 0.54 2.26
CA VAL A 124 -4.17 0.62 1.14
C VAL A 124 -2.73 0.77 1.68
N THR A 125 -1.70 0.33 0.95
CA THR A 125 -0.31 0.50 1.43
C THR A 125 0.18 1.95 1.39
N ALA A 126 1.12 2.30 2.27
CA ALA A 126 1.71 3.65 2.40
C ALA A 126 2.14 4.30 1.07
N ASN A 127 2.72 3.52 0.15
CA ASN A 127 3.26 4.01 -1.12
C ASN A 127 2.20 4.33 -2.18
N THR A 128 0.94 3.98 -1.92
CA THR A 128 -0.19 4.21 -2.83
C THR A 128 -0.37 5.69 -3.09
N LEU A 129 -0.45 6.09 -4.35
CA LEU A 129 -0.72 7.46 -4.77
C LEU A 129 -2.22 7.71 -4.79
N VAL A 130 -2.70 8.54 -3.87
CA VAL A 130 -4.09 8.97 -3.73
C VAL A 130 -4.29 10.28 -4.48
N ALA A 131 -5.33 10.33 -5.30
CA ALA A 131 -5.71 11.51 -6.05
C ALA A 131 -6.46 12.51 -5.15
N THR A 132 -5.94 13.72 -5.05
CA THR A 132 -6.56 14.84 -4.31
C THR A 132 -6.84 16.02 -5.23
N ARG A 133 -7.64 16.98 -4.78
CA ARG A 133 -7.85 18.26 -5.48
C ARG A 133 -6.53 19.03 -5.69
N ALA A 134 -5.57 18.87 -4.78
CA ALA A 134 -4.27 19.54 -4.85
C ALA A 134 -3.25 18.80 -5.74
N GLY A 135 -3.53 17.56 -6.15
CA GLY A 135 -2.59 16.71 -6.89
C GLY A 135 -2.50 15.31 -6.28
N LEU A 136 -1.41 14.60 -6.56
CA LEU A 136 -1.18 13.28 -5.98
C LEU A 136 -0.48 13.41 -4.63
N LYS A 137 -0.99 12.68 -3.63
CA LYS A 137 -0.32 12.47 -2.34
C LYS A 137 -0.12 10.97 -2.13
N ARG A 138 0.91 10.58 -1.39
CA ARG A 138 0.98 9.19 -0.90
C ARG A 138 -0.07 8.99 0.17
N ALA A 139 -0.54 7.77 0.35
CA ALA A 139 -1.50 7.44 1.40
C ALA A 139 -0.99 7.83 2.79
N GLU A 140 0.32 7.73 3.03
CA GLU A 140 0.99 8.18 4.26
C GLU A 140 0.96 9.71 4.49
N ASP A 141 0.81 10.49 3.43
CA ASP A 141 0.85 11.97 3.44
C ASP A 141 -0.56 12.60 3.36
N VAL A 142 -1.61 11.79 3.17
CA VAL A 142 -2.99 12.28 3.19
C VAL A 142 -3.33 12.75 4.60
N CYS A 143 -3.97 13.90 4.70
CA CYS A 143 -4.32 14.56 5.97
C CYS A 143 -5.83 14.78 6.07
N ARG A 144 -6.32 14.91 7.31
CA ARG A 144 -7.68 15.41 7.57
C ARG A 144 -7.89 16.77 6.89
N GLY A 145 -9.03 16.93 6.23
CA GLY A 145 -9.39 18.11 5.47
C GLY A 145 -8.94 18.09 4.01
N ASP A 146 -8.13 17.11 3.58
CA ASP A 146 -7.84 16.94 2.16
C ASP A 146 -9.13 16.58 1.38
N GLU A 147 -9.32 17.19 0.21
CA GLU A 147 -10.39 16.82 -0.72
C GLU A 147 -9.87 15.78 -1.71
N LEU A 148 -10.40 14.56 -1.65
CA LEU A 148 -10.04 13.47 -2.56
C LEU A 148 -10.86 13.53 -3.85
N VAL A 149 -10.27 13.01 -4.93
CA VAL A 149 -11.03 12.64 -6.13
C VAL A 149 -11.81 11.37 -5.79
N SER A 150 -13.13 11.46 -5.87
CA SER A 150 -14.07 10.38 -5.57
C SER A 150 -14.82 9.96 -6.83
N PHE A 151 -15.80 9.07 -6.69
CA PHE A 151 -16.54 8.48 -7.78
C PHE A 151 -18.02 8.33 -7.43
N ASP A 152 -18.88 8.70 -8.38
CA ASP A 152 -20.32 8.52 -8.31
C ASP A 152 -20.70 7.32 -9.21
N PRO A 153 -21.09 6.16 -8.62
CA PRO A 153 -21.41 4.96 -9.37
C PRO A 153 -22.70 5.06 -10.18
N GLU A 154 -23.66 5.88 -9.74
CA GLU A 154 -24.95 6.03 -10.40
C GLU A 154 -24.84 6.84 -11.69
N GLU A 155 -24.01 7.88 -11.69
CA GLU A 155 -23.78 8.73 -12.87
C GLU A 155 -22.53 8.35 -13.67
N PHE A 156 -21.70 7.44 -13.13
CA PHE A 156 -20.40 7.06 -13.68
C PHE A 156 -19.55 8.30 -14.00
N ARG A 157 -19.41 9.18 -13.00
CA ARG A 157 -18.70 10.46 -13.09
C ARG A 157 -17.77 10.65 -11.89
N VAL A 158 -16.81 11.54 -12.06
CA VAL A 158 -15.90 11.92 -10.98
C VAL A 158 -16.66 12.76 -9.96
N ALA A 159 -16.47 12.43 -8.68
CA ALA A 159 -17.05 13.13 -7.56
C ALA A 159 -15.96 13.68 -6.62
N ARG A 160 -16.36 14.26 -5.49
CA ARG A 160 -15.46 14.76 -4.46
C ARG A 160 -15.86 14.20 -3.11
N ALA A 161 -14.86 13.94 -2.28
CA ALA A 161 -15.08 13.53 -0.91
C ALA A 161 -14.01 14.15 0.00
N THR A 162 -14.39 14.56 1.20
CA THR A 162 -13.49 15.24 2.14
C THR A 162 -13.00 14.26 3.19
N VAL A 163 -11.69 14.21 3.45
CA VAL A 163 -11.11 13.35 4.48
C VAL A 163 -11.46 13.87 5.87
N LYS A 164 -12.29 13.13 6.61
CA LYS A 164 -12.59 13.41 8.02
C LYS A 164 -11.53 12.84 8.96
N LYS A 165 -11.01 11.65 8.65
CA LYS A 165 -10.01 10.95 9.46
C LYS A 165 -9.08 10.12 8.57
N VAL A 166 -7.83 10.01 9.00
CA VAL A 166 -6.79 9.16 8.39
C VAL A 166 -6.40 8.12 9.43
N ILE A 167 -6.37 6.85 9.05
CA ILE A 167 -6.18 5.75 9.98
C ILE A 167 -4.97 4.91 9.55
N PRO A 168 -3.78 5.13 10.16
CA PRO A 168 -2.61 4.28 9.93
C PRO A 168 -2.74 2.95 10.69
N ARG A 169 -2.33 1.84 10.06
CA ARG A 169 -2.33 0.49 10.64
C ARG A 169 -1.14 -0.32 10.14
N GLU A 170 -0.94 -1.51 10.71
CA GLU A 170 0.03 -2.49 10.24
C GLU A 170 -0.70 -3.74 9.75
N ALA A 171 -0.40 -4.18 8.52
CA ALA A 171 -0.93 -5.42 7.96
C ALA A 171 0.21 -6.42 7.75
N SER A 172 0.01 -7.69 8.12
CA SER A 172 0.96 -8.78 7.84
C SER A 172 0.85 -9.34 6.43
N THR A 173 -0.29 -9.10 5.79
CA THR A 173 -0.66 -9.65 4.49
C THR A 173 -1.37 -8.59 3.68
N VAL A 174 -0.90 -8.38 2.45
CA VAL A 174 -1.55 -7.51 1.47
C VAL A 174 -1.72 -8.25 0.16
N LEU A 175 -2.79 -7.98 -0.57
CA LEU A 175 -3.01 -8.43 -1.93
C LEU A 175 -2.57 -7.35 -2.91
N ARG A 176 -1.74 -7.72 -3.88
CA ARG A 176 -1.49 -6.89 -5.06
C ARG A 176 -2.48 -7.28 -6.14
N VAL A 177 -3.38 -6.37 -6.46
CA VAL A 177 -4.40 -6.52 -7.49
C VAL A 177 -3.98 -5.69 -8.70
N LEU A 178 -3.81 -6.32 -9.86
CA LEU A 178 -3.61 -5.63 -11.14
C LEU A 178 -4.95 -5.49 -11.85
N VAL A 179 -5.33 -4.26 -12.20
CA VAL A 179 -6.59 -3.89 -12.85
C VAL A 179 -6.32 -2.98 -14.03
N GLY A 180 -6.66 -3.43 -15.25
CA GLY A 180 -6.49 -2.61 -16.46
C GLY A 180 -5.06 -2.06 -16.63
N GLY A 181 -4.05 -2.79 -16.14
CA GLY A 181 -2.65 -2.36 -16.18
C GLY A 181 -2.20 -1.37 -15.14
N ARG A 182 -3.03 -1.09 -14.14
CA ARG A 182 -2.66 -0.40 -12.90
C ARG A 182 -2.58 -1.46 -11.80
N PHE A 183 -1.82 -1.23 -10.75
CA PHE A 183 -1.89 -2.11 -9.59
C PHE A 183 -2.12 -1.34 -8.30
N LEU A 184 -2.80 -2.00 -7.38
CA LEU A 184 -3.06 -1.51 -6.05
C LEU A 184 -2.68 -2.61 -5.05
N GLU A 185 -2.04 -2.23 -3.95
CA GLU A 185 -1.72 -3.13 -2.85
C GLU A 185 -2.62 -2.78 -1.67
N VAL A 186 -3.42 -3.76 -1.24
CA VAL A 186 -4.50 -3.57 -0.26
C VAL A 186 -4.57 -4.74 0.71
N THR A 187 -5.20 -4.57 1.87
CA THR A 187 -5.54 -5.71 2.72
C THR A 187 -6.57 -6.63 2.02
N PRO A 188 -6.62 -7.94 2.33
CA PRO A 188 -7.60 -8.86 1.75
C PRO A 188 -9.06 -8.42 1.91
N GLU A 189 -9.36 -7.68 2.98
CA GLU A 189 -10.70 -7.19 3.32
C GLU A 189 -11.07 -5.88 2.64
N HIS A 190 -10.10 -5.20 2.00
CA HIS A 190 -10.36 -3.95 1.29
C HIS A 190 -11.35 -4.17 0.16
N ARG A 191 -12.21 -3.18 -0.12
CA ARG A 191 -13.35 -3.38 -1.01
C ARG A 191 -13.23 -2.59 -2.31
N PHE A 192 -13.65 -3.21 -3.40
CA PHE A 192 -13.74 -2.62 -4.73
C PHE A 192 -15.19 -2.60 -5.21
N LEU A 193 -15.51 -1.64 -6.07
CA LEU A 193 -16.73 -1.70 -6.86
C LEU A 193 -16.49 -2.57 -8.09
N ARG A 194 -17.11 -3.75 -8.12
CA ARG A 194 -17.19 -4.59 -9.30
C ARG A 194 -18.39 -4.16 -10.13
N THR A 195 -18.15 -3.80 -11.39
CA THR A 195 -19.21 -3.48 -12.36
C THR A 195 -19.47 -4.68 -13.25
N SER A 196 -20.74 -5.06 -13.37
CA SER A 196 -21.22 -6.15 -14.24
C SER A 196 -22.34 -5.67 -15.15
N ASP A 197 -22.77 -6.50 -16.09
CA ASP A 197 -23.91 -6.19 -16.98
C ASP A 197 -25.24 -6.10 -16.20
N THR A 198 -25.31 -6.66 -14.99
CA THR A 198 -26.51 -6.67 -14.13
C THR A 198 -26.48 -5.58 -13.04
N GLY A 199 -25.42 -4.76 -12.99
CA GLY A 199 -25.27 -3.69 -12.00
C GLY A 199 -23.90 -3.68 -11.32
N ASN A 200 -23.77 -2.78 -10.34
CA ASN A 200 -22.57 -2.61 -9.53
C ASN A 200 -22.70 -3.39 -8.21
N GLU A 201 -21.60 -4.00 -7.77
CA GLU A 201 -21.53 -4.77 -6.53
C GLU A 201 -20.25 -4.46 -5.78
N ILE A 202 -20.34 -4.37 -4.46
CA ILE A 202 -19.20 -4.12 -3.58
C ILE A 202 -18.59 -5.46 -3.14
N VAL A 203 -17.35 -5.72 -3.53
CA VAL A 203 -16.66 -7.01 -3.30
C VAL A 203 -15.34 -6.81 -2.57
N ARG A 204 -14.92 -7.81 -1.77
CA ARG A 204 -13.61 -7.78 -1.09
C ARG A 204 -12.48 -8.09 -2.06
N ALA A 205 -11.29 -7.62 -1.75
CA ALA A 205 -10.08 -7.91 -2.51
C ALA A 205 -9.78 -9.41 -2.56
N SER A 206 -10.09 -10.15 -1.49
CA SER A 206 -9.98 -11.61 -1.42
C SER A 206 -10.96 -12.35 -2.34
N ASP A 207 -12.09 -11.72 -2.65
CA ASP A 207 -13.18 -12.33 -3.41
C ASP A 207 -13.13 -11.95 -4.90
N LEU A 208 -12.25 -11.00 -5.26
CA LEU A 208 -11.98 -10.63 -6.64
C LEU A 208 -11.45 -11.82 -7.44
N ARG A 209 -11.83 -11.87 -8.71
CA ARG A 209 -11.40 -12.88 -9.67
C ARG A 209 -10.83 -12.21 -10.91
N VAL A 210 -9.92 -12.91 -11.60
CA VAL A 210 -9.42 -12.47 -12.90
C VAL A 210 -10.60 -12.34 -13.87
N GLY A 211 -10.69 -11.20 -14.56
CA GLY A 211 -11.81 -10.83 -15.42
C GLY A 211 -12.86 -9.93 -14.76
N ASP A 212 -12.87 -9.80 -13.44
CA ASP A 212 -13.75 -8.82 -12.75
C ASP A 212 -13.42 -7.41 -13.24
N ARG A 213 -14.44 -6.59 -13.47
CA ARG A 213 -14.27 -5.21 -13.96
C ARG A 213 -14.41 -4.21 -12.85
N ILE A 214 -13.44 -3.32 -12.76
CA ILE A 214 -13.39 -2.28 -11.72
C ILE A 214 -13.25 -0.91 -12.42
N PRO A 215 -13.94 0.12 -11.94
CA PRO A 215 -13.78 1.48 -12.45
C PRO A 215 -12.37 2.04 -12.23
N LEU A 216 -11.87 2.74 -13.24
CA LEU A 216 -10.54 3.33 -13.32
C LEU A 216 -10.64 4.80 -13.73
N HIS A 217 -9.69 5.61 -13.27
CA HIS A 217 -9.54 7.02 -13.61
C HIS A 217 -8.43 7.21 -14.65
N LYS A 218 -8.77 7.63 -15.88
CA LYS A 218 -7.86 7.73 -17.04
C LYS A 218 -6.80 8.81 -16.90
N ALA A 219 -7.23 10.02 -16.55
CA ALA A 219 -6.39 11.21 -16.64
C ALA A 219 -6.41 11.96 -15.32
N LEU A 220 -5.26 12.15 -14.69
CA LEU A 220 -5.16 13.01 -13.52
C LEU A 220 -4.71 14.40 -13.96
N HIS A 221 -5.61 15.37 -13.88
CA HIS A 221 -5.30 16.78 -14.05
C HIS A 221 -4.51 17.26 -12.82
N LEU A 222 -3.20 17.04 -12.84
CA LEU A 222 -2.30 17.52 -11.78
C LEU A 222 -2.21 19.05 -11.88
N ARG A 223 -2.74 19.74 -10.86
CA ARG A 223 -2.58 21.19 -10.76
C ARG A 223 -1.11 21.54 -10.57
N LYS A 224 -0.71 22.65 -11.19
CA LYS A 224 0.63 23.22 -11.04
C LYS A 224 0.81 23.69 -9.60
N ILE A 225 1.65 23.01 -8.84
CA ILE A 225 2.19 23.54 -7.58
C ILE A 225 3.51 24.25 -7.89
N GLU A 226 3.92 25.13 -6.98
CA GLU A 226 5.21 25.79 -7.03
C GLU A 226 6.34 24.74 -7.12
N GLU A 227 7.15 24.84 -8.17
CA GLU A 227 8.32 24.00 -8.34
C GLU A 227 9.31 24.29 -7.21
N PRO A 228 9.80 23.27 -6.48
CA PRO A 228 10.72 23.51 -5.38
C PRO A 228 12.01 24.15 -5.91
N ARG A 229 12.46 25.25 -5.28
CA ARG A 229 13.77 25.81 -5.56
C ARG A 229 14.85 24.95 -4.90
N PHE A 230 15.81 24.48 -5.69
CA PHE A 230 16.93 23.70 -5.18
C PHE A 230 18.11 24.60 -4.83
N GLU A 231 18.07 25.20 -3.64
CA GLU A 231 19.24 25.90 -3.08
C GLU A 231 20.08 24.92 -2.24
N PHE A 232 21.25 24.55 -2.76
CA PHE A 232 22.15 23.60 -2.11
C PHE A 232 23.46 24.28 -1.67
N LEU A 233 23.39 25.05 -0.58
CA LEU A 233 24.50 25.79 0.01
C LEU A 233 25.34 24.94 0.99
N ASP A 234 25.66 23.69 0.62
CA ASP A 234 26.55 22.88 1.46
C ASP A 234 27.98 23.41 1.28
N SER A 235 28.50 24.12 2.27
CA SER A 235 29.87 24.66 2.28
C SER A 235 30.85 23.50 2.44
N ILE A 236 31.32 22.94 1.33
CA ILE A 236 32.31 21.86 1.32
C ILE A 236 33.71 22.48 1.21
N VAL A 237 34.60 22.09 2.11
CA VAL A 237 36.01 22.45 2.09
C VAL A 237 36.79 21.29 1.52
N LYS A 238 37.57 21.57 0.47
CA LYS A 238 38.53 20.62 -0.11
C LYS A 238 39.91 20.88 0.48
N LEU A 239 40.41 19.95 1.28
CA LEU A 239 41.69 20.05 1.96
C LEU A 239 42.86 20.01 0.98
N ALA A 240 43.69 21.05 1.04
CA ALA A 240 44.98 21.09 0.36
C ALA A 240 45.92 20.01 0.93
N PRO A 241 46.95 19.55 0.19
CA PRO A 241 47.91 18.57 0.69
C PRO A 241 48.52 18.96 2.04
N ALA A 242 49.00 20.20 2.18
CA ALA A 242 49.52 20.74 3.44
C ALA A 242 48.49 20.70 4.58
N GLY A 243 47.22 20.94 4.26
CA GLY A 243 46.15 20.88 5.25
C GLY A 243 45.84 19.47 5.75
N ARG A 244 45.97 18.46 4.88
CA ARG A 244 45.83 17.05 5.29
C ARG A 244 46.97 16.61 6.18
N GLU A 245 48.20 17.01 5.86
CA GLU A 245 49.37 16.69 6.67
C GLU A 245 49.28 17.30 8.07
N LEU A 246 48.82 18.55 8.15
CA LEU A 246 48.60 19.25 9.41
C LEU A 246 47.52 18.54 10.26
N LEU A 247 46.40 18.19 9.64
CA LEU A 247 45.28 17.50 10.29
C LEU A 247 45.65 16.07 10.74
N HIS A 248 46.43 15.35 9.94
CA HIS A 248 46.96 14.02 10.28
C HIS A 248 47.99 14.09 11.42
N SER A 249 48.85 15.10 11.42
CA SER A 249 49.85 15.30 12.47
C SER A 249 49.21 15.68 13.80
N ALA A 250 48.23 16.59 13.79
CA ALA A 250 47.48 16.97 14.98
C ALA A 250 46.68 15.80 15.56
N TYR A 251 46.09 14.97 14.71
CA TYR A 251 45.47 13.72 15.14
C TYR A 251 46.47 12.81 15.87
N LYS A 252 47.66 12.57 15.30
CA LYS A 252 48.69 11.73 15.92
C LYS A 252 49.13 12.24 17.29
N THR A 253 49.25 13.56 17.45
CA THR A 253 49.67 14.19 18.71
C THR A 253 48.55 14.22 19.75
N SER A 254 47.28 14.23 19.32
CA SER A 254 46.13 14.33 20.23
C SER A 254 45.91 13.12 21.15
N GLY A 255 46.43 11.94 20.79
CA GLY A 255 46.18 10.69 21.51
C GLY A 255 44.73 10.17 21.47
N LYS A 256 43.81 10.88 20.81
CA LYS A 256 42.38 10.53 20.72
C LYS A 256 42.15 9.40 19.71
N SER A 257 41.22 8.51 20.00
CA SER A 257 40.81 7.47 19.06
C SER A 257 39.88 8.01 17.96
N TYR A 258 39.82 7.29 16.83
CA TYR A 258 38.85 7.59 15.77
C TYR A 258 37.40 7.56 16.24
N ASP A 259 37.06 6.67 17.19
CA ASP A 259 35.69 6.51 17.69
C ASP A 259 35.28 7.71 18.57
N GLU A 260 36.18 8.18 19.44
CA GLU A 260 35.94 9.36 20.28
C GLU A 260 35.76 10.63 19.45
N LEU A 261 36.64 10.86 18.47
CA LEU A 261 36.54 12.03 17.58
C LEU A 261 35.31 11.95 16.67
N ALA A 262 34.95 10.76 16.18
CA ALA A 262 33.77 10.57 15.34
C ALA A 262 32.48 10.99 16.05
N VAL A 263 32.31 10.62 17.33
CA VAL A 263 31.17 11.01 18.16
C VAL A 263 31.13 12.53 18.35
N ARG A 264 32.26 13.14 18.72
CA ARG A 264 32.34 14.58 19.02
C ARG A 264 32.14 15.48 17.79
N VAL A 265 32.67 15.05 16.65
CA VAL A 265 32.54 15.78 15.38
C VAL A 265 31.18 15.52 14.70
N GLY A 266 30.48 14.45 15.08
CA GLY A 266 29.16 14.08 14.56
C GLY A 266 29.24 13.43 13.17
N VAL A 267 30.22 12.55 12.96
CA VAL A 267 30.42 11.83 11.68
C VAL A 267 30.75 10.35 11.87
N SER A 268 30.59 9.60 10.79
CA SER A 268 31.29 8.35 10.50
C SER A 268 32.67 8.09 11.13
N ARG A 269 32.93 7.05 11.94
CA ARG A 269 34.32 6.58 12.18
C ARG A 269 35.07 6.36 10.87
N ASN A 270 34.40 5.71 9.91
CA ASN A 270 34.94 5.52 8.58
C ASN A 270 35.12 6.84 7.82
N HIS A 271 34.21 7.81 7.98
CA HIS A 271 34.34 9.13 7.38
C HIS A 271 35.57 9.87 7.92
N LEU A 272 35.74 9.93 9.25
CA LEU A 272 36.86 10.56 9.93
C LEU A 272 38.19 9.91 9.52
N ARG A 273 38.26 8.58 9.51
CA ARG A 273 39.44 7.82 9.05
C ARG A 273 39.83 8.17 7.62
N ASN A 274 38.85 8.34 6.73
CA ASN A 274 39.13 8.66 5.33
C ASN A 274 39.61 10.09 5.10
N VAL A 275 39.28 11.03 5.99
CA VAL A 275 39.69 12.43 5.92
C VAL A 275 41.06 12.65 6.58
N ILE A 276 41.29 12.00 7.73
CA ILE A 276 42.54 12.11 8.51
C ILE A 276 43.68 11.32 7.84
N GLN A 277 43.40 10.14 7.27
CA GLN A 277 44.43 9.38 6.56
C GLN A 277 44.65 9.94 5.14
N PRO A 278 45.91 10.09 4.69
CA PRO A 278 46.21 10.58 3.35
C PRO A 278 45.76 9.57 2.29
N ARG A 279 44.55 9.76 1.74
CA ARG A 279 44.03 9.01 0.59
C ARG A 279 43.77 9.96 -0.60
N PRO A 280 44.07 9.56 -1.84
CA PRO A 280 44.03 10.45 -3.00
C PRO A 280 42.64 10.99 -3.39
N PHE A 281 41.54 10.34 -2.97
CA PHE A 281 40.20 10.64 -3.48
C PHE A 281 39.18 11.15 -2.43
N ARG A 282 39.59 11.38 -1.17
CA ARG A 282 38.66 11.74 -0.08
C ARG A 282 39.14 12.92 0.76
N ASP A 283 39.25 14.05 0.09
CA ASP A 283 39.81 15.28 0.63
C ASP A 283 38.78 16.37 0.95
N SER A 284 37.51 16.05 0.80
CA SER A 284 36.42 17.01 0.90
C SER A 284 35.55 16.69 2.11
N LEU A 285 35.25 17.71 2.92
CA LEU A 285 34.39 17.62 4.09
C LEU A 285 33.53 18.89 4.25
N ARG A 286 32.47 18.81 5.05
CA ARG A 286 31.68 20.02 5.38
C ARG A 286 32.54 20.99 6.19
N ALA A 287 32.40 22.29 5.92
CA ALA A 287 33.02 23.35 6.70
C ALA A 287 32.74 23.17 8.20
N GLY A 288 31.48 23.03 8.61
CA GLY A 288 31.16 22.79 10.03
C GLY A 288 31.68 21.47 10.61
N VAL A 289 32.00 20.46 9.79
CA VAL A 289 32.71 19.24 10.26
C VAL A 289 34.19 19.53 10.44
N LEU A 290 34.79 20.32 9.54
CA LEU A 290 36.17 20.77 9.66
C LEU A 290 36.34 21.65 10.90
N ASP A 291 35.43 22.59 11.13
CA ASP A 291 35.48 23.51 12.28
C ASP A 291 35.47 22.75 13.61
N ARG A 292 34.55 21.78 13.75
CA ARG A 292 34.49 20.92 14.95
C ARG A 292 35.72 20.03 15.10
N LEU A 293 36.24 19.50 13.99
CA LEU A 293 37.43 18.66 14.01
C LEU A 293 38.68 19.48 14.37
N SER A 294 38.80 20.70 13.84
CA SER A 294 39.88 21.63 14.17
C SER A 294 39.82 22.06 15.64
N ALA A 295 38.62 22.30 16.18
CA ALA A 295 38.43 22.59 17.60
C ALA A 295 38.84 21.41 18.49
N GLU A 296 38.44 20.18 18.14
CA GLU A 296 38.80 18.97 18.89
C GLU A 296 40.30 18.62 18.81
N LEU A 297 40.99 19.08 17.77
CA LEU A 297 42.42 18.85 17.58
C LEU A 297 43.28 20.08 17.95
N GLU A 298 42.68 21.09 18.57
CA GLU A 298 43.35 22.33 19.03
C GLU A 298 44.15 23.03 17.94
N LEU A 299 43.63 23.01 16.71
CA LEU A 299 44.27 23.64 15.55
C LEU A 299 44.02 25.15 15.54
N ASN A 300 45.01 25.92 15.99
CA ASN A 300 44.99 27.39 15.95
C ASN A 300 45.37 27.92 14.55
N GLY A 301 44.38 28.10 13.68
CA GLY A 301 44.60 28.73 12.38
C GLY A 301 43.32 28.85 11.54
N SER A 302 42.95 30.08 11.21
CA SER A 302 41.89 30.39 10.26
C SER A 302 42.41 30.23 8.82
N LEU A 303 41.77 29.33 8.05
CA LEU A 303 41.61 29.41 6.58
C LEU A 303 42.77 29.13 5.61
N SER A 304 43.75 28.28 5.93
CA SER A 304 44.72 27.77 4.92
C SER A 304 44.69 26.25 4.67
N LEU A 305 43.75 25.54 5.31
CA LEU A 305 43.63 24.08 5.21
C LEU A 305 43.01 23.60 3.88
N GLY A 306 42.30 24.46 3.13
CA GLY A 306 41.62 24.04 1.91
C GLY A 306 40.98 25.16 1.10
N SER A 307 40.51 24.83 -0.09
CA SER A 307 39.66 25.71 -0.92
C SER A 307 38.19 25.38 -0.68
N TYR A 308 37.34 26.39 -0.55
CA TYR A 308 35.89 26.17 -0.59
C TYR A 308 35.54 25.65 -1.99
N ALA A 309 34.95 24.46 -2.06
CA ALA A 309 34.34 23.99 -3.28
C ALA A 309 33.22 24.99 -3.63
N ARG A 310 33.16 25.43 -4.90
CA ARG A 310 32.01 26.21 -5.37
C ARG A 310 30.73 25.44 -5.02
N GLY A 311 29.75 26.14 -4.43
CA GLY A 311 28.44 25.55 -4.18
C GLY A 311 27.87 24.93 -5.46
N LEU A 312 27.15 23.81 -5.32
CA LEU A 312 26.53 23.15 -6.46
C LEU A 312 25.49 24.10 -7.07
N ARG A 313 25.77 24.62 -8.28
CA ARG A 313 24.80 25.40 -9.03
C ARG A 313 23.87 24.44 -9.75
N ILE A 314 22.57 24.69 -9.65
CA ILE A 314 21.55 23.87 -10.27
C ILE A 314 20.69 24.80 -11.12
N HIS A 315 20.72 24.59 -12.42
CA HIS A 315 19.82 25.24 -13.35
C HIS A 315 18.64 24.29 -13.60
N GLN A 316 17.47 24.60 -13.04
CA GLN A 316 16.28 23.76 -13.11
C GLN A 316 15.60 23.84 -14.50
N SER A 317 16.34 23.60 -15.58
CA SER A 317 15.80 23.49 -16.94
C SER A 317 15.16 22.12 -17.19
N VAL A 318 14.60 21.91 -18.39
CA VAL A 318 14.14 20.59 -18.81
C VAL A 318 15.29 19.58 -18.79
N ALA A 319 16.51 19.99 -19.16
CA ALA A 319 17.72 19.15 -19.14
C ALA A 319 18.03 18.60 -17.74
N PHE A 320 17.84 19.40 -16.70
CA PHE A 320 18.01 18.93 -15.33
C PHE A 320 17.06 17.76 -15.00
N TYR A 321 15.80 17.84 -15.42
CA TYR A 321 14.83 16.77 -15.19
C TYR A 321 15.09 15.53 -16.06
N GLU A 322 15.57 15.71 -17.30
CA GLU A 322 16.03 14.60 -18.14
C GLU A 322 17.20 13.86 -17.51
N VAL A 323 18.17 14.59 -16.94
CA VAL A 323 19.29 13.98 -16.21
C VAL A 323 18.79 13.25 -14.95
N LEU A 324 17.85 13.83 -14.19
CA LEU A 324 17.25 13.12 -13.05
C LEU A 324 16.53 11.83 -13.50
N GLY A 325 15.80 11.87 -14.60
CA GLY A 325 15.15 10.68 -15.17
C GLY A 325 16.15 9.58 -15.50
N TYR A 326 17.26 9.94 -16.16
CA TYR A 326 18.32 9.00 -16.53
C TYR A 326 19.06 8.44 -15.30
N ILE A 327 19.25 9.27 -14.25
CA ILE A 327 19.79 8.81 -12.96
C ILE A 327 18.84 7.83 -12.27
N VAL A 328 17.52 8.04 -12.33
CA VAL A 328 16.53 7.13 -11.74
C VAL A 328 16.48 5.79 -12.48
N ALA A 329 16.75 5.80 -13.79
CA ALA A 329 16.91 4.63 -14.65
C ALA A 329 18.25 3.90 -14.39
N ASP A 330 19.36 4.36 -14.94
CA ASP A 330 20.64 3.63 -14.92
C ASP A 330 21.68 4.21 -13.95
N GLY A 331 21.31 5.25 -13.19
CA GLY A 331 22.21 5.90 -12.27
C GLY A 331 22.62 5.03 -11.07
N CYS A 332 23.93 4.99 -10.82
CA CYS A 332 24.53 4.48 -9.60
C CYS A 332 25.35 5.59 -8.95
N PHE A 333 25.04 5.95 -7.70
CA PHE A 333 25.78 7.01 -7.01
C PHE A 333 26.12 6.68 -5.56
N THR A 334 27.32 7.09 -5.17
CA THR A 334 27.84 7.03 -3.80
C THR A 334 27.68 8.41 -3.13
N SER A 335 28.41 8.66 -2.04
CA SER A 335 28.45 9.98 -1.41
C SER A 335 29.05 11.05 -2.32
N ASP A 336 29.97 10.66 -3.19
CA ASP A 336 30.96 11.52 -3.84
C ASP A 336 31.16 11.22 -5.33
N ARG A 337 30.48 10.19 -5.87
CA ARG A 337 30.56 9.80 -7.27
C ARG A 337 29.16 9.50 -7.80
N LEU A 338 28.81 10.07 -8.94
CA LEU A 338 27.73 9.60 -9.82
C LEU A 338 28.36 8.84 -10.99
N CYS A 339 27.79 7.69 -11.32
CA CYS A 339 28.12 6.88 -12.48
C CYS A 339 26.84 6.51 -13.22
N ILE A 340 26.83 6.68 -14.54
CA ILE A 340 25.77 6.18 -15.42
C ILE A 340 26.44 5.40 -16.55
N ALA A 341 25.97 4.19 -16.80
CA ALA A 341 26.56 3.29 -17.78
C ALA A 341 25.64 3.11 -18.98
N ASP A 342 26.19 3.18 -20.20
CA ASP A 342 25.48 2.88 -21.45
C ASP A 342 26.43 2.13 -22.39
N LYS A 343 25.88 1.29 -23.27
CA LYS A 343 26.64 0.62 -24.32
C LYS A 343 27.02 1.59 -25.44
N ASP A 344 26.18 2.60 -25.67
CA ASP A 344 26.37 3.61 -26.69
C ASP A 344 27.01 4.86 -26.09
N ARG A 345 28.18 5.24 -26.61
CA ARG A 345 28.89 6.44 -26.18
C ARG A 345 28.13 7.71 -26.59
N ASP A 346 27.44 7.70 -27.72
CA ASP A 346 26.77 8.88 -28.26
C ASP A 346 25.61 9.30 -27.35
N ASN A 347 24.90 8.33 -26.74
CA ASN A 347 23.91 8.59 -25.70
C ASN A 347 24.54 9.32 -24.50
N LEU A 348 25.71 8.86 -24.02
CA LEU A 348 26.40 9.48 -22.89
C LEU A 348 26.91 10.89 -23.22
N ASP A 349 27.31 11.15 -24.46
CA ASP A 349 27.71 12.49 -24.90
C ASP A 349 26.53 13.47 -24.88
N VAL A 350 25.32 13.03 -25.28
CA VAL A 350 24.08 13.81 -25.14
C VAL A 350 23.77 14.09 -23.66
N TYR A 351 23.88 13.08 -22.80
CA TYR A 351 23.66 13.27 -21.36
C TYR A 351 24.73 14.12 -20.69
N ALA A 352 25.98 14.07 -21.14
CA ALA A 352 27.05 14.92 -20.63
C ALA A 352 26.77 16.40 -20.94
N ALA A 353 26.24 16.71 -22.14
CA ALA A 353 25.83 18.07 -22.49
C ALA A 353 24.64 18.56 -21.66
N LYS A 354 23.61 17.72 -21.45
CA LYS A 354 22.47 18.04 -20.57
C LYS A 354 22.90 18.23 -19.12
N PHE A 355 23.86 17.43 -18.66
CA PHE A 355 24.44 17.55 -17.32
C PHE A 355 25.21 18.86 -17.17
N GLU A 356 25.99 19.26 -18.19
CA GLU A 356 26.68 20.55 -18.23
C GLU A 356 25.69 21.73 -18.18
N GLU A 357 24.57 21.66 -18.90
CA GLU A 357 23.50 22.66 -18.81
C GLU A 357 22.88 22.72 -17.40
N ALA A 358 22.62 21.55 -16.81
CA ALA A 358 21.92 21.43 -15.53
C ALA A 358 22.79 21.83 -14.32
N PHE A 359 24.09 21.50 -14.36
CA PHE A 359 25.00 21.64 -13.20
C PHE A 359 26.20 22.57 -13.46
N GLY A 360 26.39 23.03 -14.69
CA GLY A 360 27.47 23.95 -15.08
C GLY A 360 28.82 23.29 -15.37
N ASP A 361 28.96 22.00 -15.13
CA ASP A 361 30.21 21.24 -15.32
C ASP A 361 29.95 19.98 -16.13
N ARG A 362 30.76 19.72 -17.17
CA ARG A 362 30.63 18.52 -18.00
C ARG A 362 31.26 17.28 -17.31
N PRO A 363 30.53 16.16 -17.20
CA PRO A 363 31.06 14.93 -16.62
C PRO A 363 32.03 14.22 -17.59
N ARG A 364 32.89 13.36 -17.05
CA ARG A 364 33.86 12.60 -17.85
C ARG A 364 33.23 11.32 -18.37
N ILE A 365 33.51 10.96 -19.62
CA ILE A 365 33.11 9.67 -20.19
C ILE A 365 34.35 8.78 -20.26
N LEU A 366 34.28 7.63 -19.60
CA LEU A 366 35.36 6.64 -19.48
C LEU A 366 34.91 5.30 -20.07
N LYS A 367 35.87 4.46 -20.47
CA LYS A 367 35.55 3.06 -20.80
C LYS A 367 35.26 2.31 -19.50
N GLY A 368 34.06 1.74 -19.40
CA GLY A 368 33.62 0.91 -18.30
C GLY A 368 33.92 -0.58 -18.50
N PRO A 369 33.56 -1.43 -17.52
CA PRO A 369 33.68 -2.87 -17.64
C PRO A 369 32.73 -3.44 -18.73
N HIS A 370 33.07 -4.60 -19.29
CA HIS A 370 32.23 -5.34 -20.26
C HIS A 370 31.81 -4.58 -21.53
N LYS A 371 32.69 -3.77 -22.12
CA LYS A 371 32.46 -2.98 -23.36
C LYS A 371 31.42 -1.86 -23.22
N ASN A 372 31.06 -1.46 -22.00
CA ASN A 372 30.22 -0.29 -21.76
C ASN A 372 31.07 0.99 -21.65
N TYR A 373 30.44 2.15 -21.78
CA TYR A 373 30.98 3.44 -21.42
C TYR A 373 30.32 3.91 -20.12
N GLU A 374 31.05 4.68 -19.32
CA GLU A 374 30.57 5.24 -18.05
C GLU A 374 30.71 6.77 -18.06
N LEU A 375 29.60 7.47 -17.90
CA LEU A 375 29.57 8.88 -17.53
C LEU A 375 29.82 8.97 -16.02
N THR A 376 30.96 9.54 -15.63
CA THR A 376 31.39 9.66 -14.24
C THR A 376 31.55 11.13 -13.84
N TYR A 377 30.96 11.48 -12.70
CA TYR A 377 31.10 12.80 -12.08
C TYR A 377 31.43 12.66 -10.60
N HIS A 378 32.50 13.32 -10.15
CA HIS A 378 32.95 13.27 -8.75
C HIS A 378 32.56 14.56 -8.02
N SER A 379 31.55 14.48 -7.17
CA SER A 379 31.07 15.61 -6.38
C SER A 379 30.33 15.16 -5.13
N LEU A 380 30.90 15.51 -3.97
CA LEU A 380 30.26 15.31 -2.68
C LEU A 380 28.97 16.14 -2.53
N PRO A 381 28.91 17.43 -2.93
CA PRO A 381 27.65 18.18 -2.97
C PRO A 381 26.56 17.48 -3.78
N LEU A 382 26.86 17.01 -4.99
CA LEU A 382 25.88 16.35 -5.85
C LEU A 382 25.36 15.05 -5.24
N GLY A 383 26.23 14.18 -4.74
CA GLY A 383 25.80 12.91 -4.14
C GLY A 383 24.84 13.13 -2.97
N ARG A 384 25.07 14.18 -2.17
CA ARG A 384 24.15 14.55 -1.06
C ARG A 384 22.86 15.16 -1.57
N PHE A 385 22.94 16.06 -2.55
CA PHE A 385 21.78 16.64 -3.20
C PHE A 385 20.85 15.54 -3.75
N LEU A 386 21.39 14.60 -4.52
CA LEU A 386 20.62 13.48 -5.09
C LEU A 386 19.98 12.60 -4.01
N ARG A 387 20.67 12.31 -2.89
CA ARG A 387 20.04 11.57 -1.77
C ARG A 387 18.89 12.34 -1.12
N ARG A 388 19.02 13.67 -1.02
CA ARG A 388 17.98 14.52 -0.45
C ARG A 388 16.76 14.60 -1.37
N VAL A 389 16.99 14.73 -2.69
CA VAL A 389 15.92 14.92 -3.68
C VAL A 389 15.27 13.59 -4.09
N LEU A 390 16.05 12.54 -4.32
CA LEU A 390 15.55 11.23 -4.74
C LEU A 390 15.18 10.31 -3.56
N GLY A 391 15.56 10.68 -2.35
CA GLY A 391 15.30 9.92 -1.13
C GLY A 391 16.21 8.71 -0.93
N PRO A 392 16.12 8.02 0.23
CA PRO A 392 17.00 6.91 0.60
C PRO A 392 16.73 5.63 -0.20
N GLY A 393 15.53 5.46 -0.76
CA GLY A 393 15.11 4.27 -1.50
C GLY A 393 15.80 4.11 -2.86
N ILE A 394 16.34 5.20 -3.42
CA ILE A 394 16.91 5.23 -4.77
C ILE A 394 18.13 4.29 -4.96
N ALA A 395 18.85 4.01 -3.88
CA ALA A 395 20.04 3.18 -3.88
C ALA A 395 19.75 1.67 -4.04
N ARG A 396 18.49 1.24 -3.84
CA ARG A 396 18.09 -0.16 -3.99
C ARG A 396 17.05 -0.28 -5.10
N SER A 397 17.34 -1.01 -6.17
CA SER A 397 16.49 -1.09 -7.37
C SER A 397 15.03 -1.42 -7.06
N LYS A 398 14.76 -2.36 -6.15
CA LYS A 398 13.40 -2.75 -5.72
C LYS A 398 12.64 -1.69 -4.90
N ARG A 399 13.33 -0.69 -4.35
CA ARG A 399 12.76 0.37 -3.50
C ARG A 399 12.79 1.75 -4.18
N ARG A 400 13.23 1.83 -5.44
CA ARG A 400 13.20 3.08 -6.20
C ARG A 400 11.75 3.55 -6.34
N ARG A 401 11.51 4.84 -6.11
CA ARG A 401 10.22 5.49 -6.36
C ARG A 401 10.51 6.92 -6.82
N LEU A 402 9.60 7.50 -7.58
CA LEU A 402 9.71 8.93 -7.91
C LEU A 402 9.43 9.79 -6.68
N PRO A 403 10.16 10.90 -6.48
CA PRO A 403 9.84 11.88 -5.43
C PRO A 403 8.52 12.59 -5.69
N ASP A 404 7.78 12.97 -4.65
CA ASP A 404 6.40 13.45 -4.82
C ASP A 404 6.29 14.80 -5.53
N PHE A 405 7.32 15.66 -5.37
CA PHE A 405 7.35 16.96 -6.05
C PHE A 405 7.32 16.83 -7.59
N VAL A 406 7.67 15.67 -8.17
CA VAL A 406 7.68 15.51 -9.64
C VAL A 406 6.27 15.56 -10.23
N PHE A 407 5.26 15.15 -9.46
CA PHE A 407 3.86 15.17 -9.90
C PHE A 407 3.33 16.60 -10.05
N SER A 408 3.96 17.55 -9.38
CA SER A 408 3.63 18.97 -9.41
C SER A 408 4.30 19.76 -10.55
N LEU A 409 5.26 19.15 -11.25
CA LEU A 409 6.06 19.84 -12.25
C LEU A 409 5.22 20.25 -13.47
N PRO A 410 5.61 21.34 -14.17
CA PRO A 410 5.02 21.69 -15.47
C PRO A 410 5.14 20.53 -16.49
N PRO A 411 4.21 20.43 -17.46
CA PRO A 411 4.19 19.35 -18.45
C PRO A 411 5.54 19.09 -19.14
N GLY A 412 6.24 20.14 -19.60
CA GLY A 412 7.54 19.99 -20.25
C GLY A 412 8.64 19.41 -19.35
N LYS A 413 8.60 19.69 -18.04
CA LYS A 413 9.57 19.15 -17.06
C LYS A 413 9.24 17.71 -16.68
N ARG A 414 7.95 17.36 -16.56
CA ARG A 414 7.49 15.96 -16.42
C ARG A 414 7.90 15.13 -17.63
N ALA A 415 7.67 15.65 -18.84
CA ALA A 415 8.09 15.03 -20.09
C ALA A 415 9.61 14.83 -20.13
N GLY A 416 10.40 15.83 -19.70
CA GLY A 416 11.85 15.69 -19.55
C GLY A 416 12.25 14.53 -18.63
N LEU A 417 11.66 14.44 -17.43
CA LEU A 417 11.95 13.34 -16.51
C LEU A 417 11.59 11.97 -17.10
N VAL A 418 10.41 11.84 -17.70
CA VAL A 418 9.98 10.60 -18.35
C VAL A 418 10.91 10.24 -19.50
N ARG A 419 11.28 11.21 -20.35
CA ARG A 419 12.23 11.01 -21.47
C ARG A 419 13.55 10.45 -20.98
N GLY A 420 14.13 11.07 -19.95
CA GLY A 420 15.36 10.59 -19.31
C GLY A 420 15.25 9.16 -18.77
N PHE A 421 14.13 8.81 -18.14
CA PHE A 421 13.90 7.45 -17.66
C PHE A 421 13.82 6.43 -18.81
N PHE A 422 13.07 6.74 -19.87
CA PHE A 422 12.89 5.85 -21.02
C PHE A 422 14.15 5.70 -21.87
N ASP A 423 14.97 6.74 -21.99
CA ASP A 423 16.27 6.64 -22.65
C ASP A 423 17.24 5.69 -21.93
N GLY A 424 17.13 5.50 -20.61
CA GLY A 424 17.89 4.47 -19.89
C GLY A 424 17.26 3.08 -20.00
N GLU A 425 16.01 2.95 -19.53
CA GLU A 425 15.41 1.63 -19.27
C GLU A 425 14.57 1.07 -20.43
N ALA A 426 14.21 1.89 -21.42
CA ALA A 426 13.21 1.51 -22.42
C ALA A 426 13.78 1.01 -23.76
N TRP A 427 12.97 0.22 -24.46
CA TRP A 427 13.20 -0.18 -25.84
C TRP A 427 11.93 0.07 -26.68
N VAL A 428 12.13 0.26 -27.98
CA VAL A 428 11.05 0.36 -28.97
C VAL A 428 10.99 -0.98 -29.71
N ALA A 429 9.89 -1.72 -29.59
CA ALA A 429 9.68 -3.01 -30.25
C ALA A 429 8.18 -3.27 -30.51
N HIS A 430 7.85 -3.97 -31.60
CA HIS A 430 6.48 -4.41 -31.90
C HIS A 430 5.40 -3.31 -31.83
N HIS A 431 5.69 -2.11 -32.38
CA HIS A 431 4.80 -0.94 -32.30
C HIS A 431 4.44 -0.51 -30.87
N GLN A 432 5.36 -0.72 -29.93
CA GLN A 432 5.20 -0.29 -28.54
C GLN A 432 6.52 0.25 -27.99
N VAL A 433 6.42 1.13 -27.00
CA VAL A 433 7.55 1.54 -26.17
C VAL A 433 7.42 0.85 -24.82
N SER A 434 8.43 0.09 -24.40
CA SER A 434 8.39 -0.65 -23.14
C SER A 434 9.61 -0.37 -22.28
N ALA A 435 9.41 -0.23 -20.98
CA ALA A 435 10.46 -0.08 -19.98
C ALA A 435 10.30 -1.15 -18.90
N VAL A 436 11.42 -1.63 -18.34
CA VAL A 436 11.41 -2.66 -17.30
C VAL A 436 11.91 -2.09 -15.98
N SER A 437 11.36 -2.56 -14.86
CA SER A 437 11.94 -2.28 -13.54
C SER A 437 11.65 -3.38 -12.54
N SER A 438 12.53 -3.51 -11.55
CA SER A 438 12.29 -4.34 -10.37
C SER A 438 11.48 -3.62 -9.29
N SER A 439 11.30 -2.30 -9.40
CA SER A 439 10.40 -1.54 -8.53
C SER A 439 9.07 -1.27 -9.23
N PRO A 440 7.96 -1.83 -8.73
CA PRO A 440 6.65 -1.53 -9.28
C PRO A 440 6.21 -0.10 -8.95
N TYR A 441 6.63 0.46 -7.80
CA TYR A 441 6.30 1.84 -7.40
C TYR A 441 6.96 2.91 -8.29
N LEU A 442 8.15 2.61 -8.84
CA LEU A 442 8.79 3.48 -9.82
C LEU A 442 7.95 3.55 -11.10
N LEU A 443 7.54 2.39 -11.63
CA LEU A 443 6.72 2.34 -12.84
C LEU A 443 5.34 2.95 -12.65
N VAL A 444 4.72 2.81 -11.47
CA VAL A 444 3.48 3.52 -11.14
C VAL A 444 3.68 5.02 -11.20
N GLY A 445 4.76 5.55 -10.60
CA GLY A 445 5.09 6.97 -10.71
C GLY A 445 5.24 7.43 -12.17
N ILE A 446 5.94 6.64 -13.00
CA ILE A 446 6.11 6.94 -14.43
C ILE A 446 4.76 6.84 -15.18
N GLN A 447 3.92 5.86 -14.88
CA GLN A 447 2.57 5.69 -15.45
C GLN A 447 1.70 6.92 -15.14
N HIS A 448 1.75 7.45 -13.91
CA HIS A 448 1.04 8.68 -13.56
C HIS A 448 1.56 9.90 -14.33
N LEU A 449 2.88 10.02 -14.52
CA LEU A 449 3.44 11.12 -15.31
C LEU A 449 3.03 11.01 -16.78
N LEU A 450 3.06 9.81 -17.37
CA LEU A 450 2.59 9.57 -18.74
C LEU A 450 1.10 9.93 -18.90
N SER A 451 0.24 9.45 -18.01
CA SER A 451 -1.19 9.77 -18.01
C SER A 451 -1.43 11.28 -17.90
N SER A 452 -0.63 11.98 -17.06
CA SER A 452 -0.72 13.45 -16.93
C SER A 452 -0.27 14.22 -18.17
N LEU A 453 0.36 13.55 -19.13
CA LEU A 453 0.78 14.06 -20.44
C LEU A 453 -0.12 13.54 -21.57
N GLY A 454 -1.23 12.86 -21.25
CA GLY A 454 -2.15 12.28 -22.24
C GLY A 454 -1.63 11.00 -22.89
N VAL A 455 -0.65 10.32 -22.29
CA VAL A 455 -0.09 9.06 -22.80
C VAL A 455 -0.56 7.89 -21.95
N ASP A 456 -1.39 7.04 -22.52
CA ASP A 456 -1.88 5.83 -21.87
C ASP A 456 -0.79 4.75 -21.80
N SER A 457 -0.72 4.06 -20.66
CA SER A 457 0.29 3.03 -20.43
C SER A 457 -0.22 1.92 -19.52
N HIS A 458 0.34 0.72 -19.70
CA HIS A 458 -0.07 -0.50 -19.00
C HIS A 458 1.15 -1.14 -18.33
N ILE A 459 1.04 -1.43 -17.02
CA ILE A 459 2.01 -2.23 -16.28
C ILE A 459 1.61 -3.69 -16.31
N SER A 460 2.52 -4.56 -16.71
CA SER A 460 2.38 -6.02 -16.66
C SER A 460 3.53 -6.64 -15.88
N ARG A 461 3.33 -7.85 -15.37
CA ARG A 461 4.37 -8.61 -14.68
C ARG A 461 5.04 -9.58 -15.65
N THR A 462 6.36 -9.68 -15.56
CA THR A 462 7.14 -10.69 -16.28
C THR A 462 8.07 -11.43 -15.32
N HIS A 463 8.32 -12.69 -15.63
CA HIS A 463 9.28 -13.52 -14.90
C HIS A 463 10.54 -13.67 -15.75
N SER A 464 11.66 -13.17 -15.25
CA SER A 464 12.95 -13.43 -15.87
C SER A 464 13.45 -14.82 -15.48
N ASN A 465 13.56 -15.72 -16.45
CA ASN A 465 14.31 -17.00 -16.33
C ASN A 465 15.80 -16.83 -16.69
N SER A 466 16.24 -15.61 -16.97
CA SER A 466 17.59 -15.30 -17.47
C SER A 466 18.61 -15.20 -16.33
N ARG A 467 19.78 -15.84 -16.53
CA ARG A 467 20.97 -15.69 -15.66
C ARG A 467 21.49 -14.25 -15.60
N SER A 468 21.13 -13.40 -16.57
CA SER A 468 21.68 -12.04 -16.76
C SER A 468 20.98 -10.95 -15.95
N PHE A 469 19.66 -11.11 -15.71
CA PHE A 469 18.86 -10.10 -15.00
C PHE A 469 18.65 -10.44 -13.51
N GLY A 470 19.22 -11.52 -12.98
CA GLY A 470 18.96 -11.96 -11.61
C GLY A 470 17.55 -12.54 -11.42
N LYS A 471 17.39 -13.40 -10.42
CA LYS A 471 16.12 -14.06 -10.12
C LYS A 471 15.18 -13.09 -9.39
N GLY A 472 14.01 -12.81 -9.96
CA GLY A 472 12.96 -12.03 -9.29
C GLY A 472 11.83 -11.59 -10.25
N PRO A 473 10.69 -11.14 -9.70
CA PRO A 473 9.61 -10.57 -10.51
C PRO A 473 10.06 -9.21 -11.06
N TYR A 474 9.89 -9.03 -12.37
CA TYR A 474 10.09 -7.77 -13.06
C TYR A 474 8.74 -7.23 -13.52
N PHE A 475 8.64 -5.92 -13.61
CA PHE A 475 7.46 -5.23 -14.10
C PHE A 475 7.82 -4.53 -15.40
N VAL A 476 6.93 -4.60 -16.37
CA VAL A 476 7.08 -3.97 -17.68
C VAL A 476 5.99 -2.94 -17.83
N LEU A 477 6.38 -1.69 -18.04
CA LEU A 477 5.49 -0.60 -18.41
C LEU A 477 5.50 -0.48 -19.93
N SER A 478 4.35 -0.64 -20.57
CA SER A 478 4.20 -0.59 -22.02
C SER A 478 3.26 0.53 -22.46
N VAL A 479 3.69 1.28 -23.47
CA VAL A 479 2.91 2.31 -24.16
C VAL A 479 2.59 1.80 -25.56
N SER A 480 1.30 1.63 -25.85
CA SER A 480 0.83 1.16 -27.17
C SER A 480 0.60 2.30 -28.16
N ASP A 481 0.22 3.48 -27.67
CA ASP A 481 0.09 4.68 -28.49
C ASP A 481 1.46 5.35 -28.66
N VAL A 482 2.20 4.85 -29.64
CA VAL A 482 3.56 5.34 -29.97
C VAL A 482 3.51 6.77 -30.48
N GLY A 483 2.42 7.18 -31.14
CA GLY A 483 2.21 8.54 -31.62
C GLY A 483 2.10 9.53 -30.47
N ALA A 484 1.20 9.27 -29.51
CA ALA A 484 1.05 10.09 -28.31
C ALA A 484 2.36 10.17 -27.51
N PHE A 485 3.10 9.06 -27.38
CA PHE A 485 4.41 9.08 -26.72
C PHE A 485 5.44 9.94 -27.46
N ALA A 486 5.48 9.86 -28.80
CA ALA A 486 6.40 10.65 -29.61
C ALA A 486 6.14 12.15 -29.52
N ASP A 487 4.87 12.55 -29.50
CA ASP A 487 4.47 13.94 -29.47
C ASP A 487 4.64 14.54 -28.06
N ALA A 488 4.34 13.78 -27.00
CA ALA A 488 4.40 14.27 -25.62
C ALA A 488 5.78 14.12 -24.96
N VAL A 489 6.52 13.06 -25.29
CA VAL A 489 7.77 12.68 -24.59
C VAL A 489 8.94 12.55 -25.55
N GLY A 490 8.92 11.60 -26.50
CA GLY A 490 10.04 11.28 -27.39
C GLY A 490 11.28 10.71 -26.67
N PHE A 491 12.43 10.74 -27.34
CA PHE A 491 13.74 10.28 -26.84
C PHE A 491 14.84 11.32 -27.07
N CYS A 492 15.84 11.35 -26.20
CA CYS A 492 17.11 12.06 -26.46
C CYS A 492 18.03 11.21 -27.33
N SER A 493 17.98 9.88 -27.19
CA SER A 493 18.81 8.97 -27.97
C SER A 493 18.44 9.04 -29.46
N PRO A 494 19.36 9.41 -30.37
CA PRO A 494 19.08 9.50 -31.80
C PRO A 494 18.61 8.16 -32.39
N ALA A 495 19.18 7.06 -31.93
CA ALA A 495 18.80 5.72 -32.38
C ALA A 495 17.36 5.35 -31.98
N LYS A 496 16.99 5.58 -30.71
CA LYS A 496 15.62 5.33 -30.23
C LYS A 496 14.61 6.26 -30.90
N GLN A 497 14.96 7.53 -31.13
CA GLN A 497 14.10 8.49 -31.80
C GLN A 497 13.81 8.10 -33.27
N ARG A 498 14.80 7.57 -34.00
CA ARG A 498 14.59 7.02 -35.35
C ARG A 498 13.61 5.85 -35.31
N LEU A 499 13.83 4.87 -34.43
CA LEU A 499 12.94 3.71 -34.26
C LEU A 499 11.52 4.11 -33.86
N LEU A 500 11.37 5.15 -33.04
CA LEU A 500 10.07 5.70 -32.64
C LEU A 500 9.32 6.28 -33.85
N THR A 501 10.04 7.00 -34.72
CA THR A 501 9.47 7.61 -35.93
C THR A 501 9.06 6.55 -36.95
N GLU A 502 9.91 5.55 -37.19
CA GLU A 502 9.64 4.45 -38.15
C GLU A 502 8.45 3.58 -37.75
N ARG A 503 8.13 3.50 -36.45
CA ARG A 503 7.12 2.59 -35.90
C ARG A 503 5.87 3.30 -35.39
N ARG A 504 5.72 4.59 -35.72
CA ARG A 504 4.56 5.41 -35.39
C ARG A 504 3.32 4.84 -36.08
N ILE A 505 2.50 4.13 -35.31
CA ILE A 505 1.17 3.67 -35.70
C ILE A 505 0.23 4.08 -34.57
N ASP A 506 -0.90 4.71 -34.93
CA ASP A 506 -1.96 5.01 -33.97
C ASP A 506 -2.68 3.71 -33.59
N VAL A 507 -2.32 3.16 -32.43
CA VAL A 507 -2.99 2.00 -31.85
C VAL A 507 -3.70 2.44 -30.59
N SER A 508 -5.01 2.59 -30.67
CA SER A 508 -5.84 2.86 -29.50
C SER A 508 -5.80 1.68 -28.49
N PRO A 509 -5.83 1.95 -27.17
CA PRO A 509 -5.74 0.92 -26.14
C PRO A 509 -6.92 -0.06 -26.26
N ARG A 510 -6.60 -1.34 -26.46
CA ARG A 510 -7.59 -2.40 -26.77
C ARG A 510 -8.34 -2.95 -25.55
N LYS A 511 -7.88 -2.66 -24.33
CA LYS A 511 -8.33 -3.36 -23.10
C LYS A 511 -9.26 -2.56 -22.19
N GLU A 512 -9.32 -1.23 -22.33
CA GLU A 512 -10.23 -0.41 -21.53
C GLU A 512 -11.62 -0.39 -22.17
N THR A 513 -12.65 -0.50 -21.35
CA THR A 513 -14.05 -0.60 -21.77
C THR A 513 -14.91 0.47 -21.13
N LEU A 514 -16.06 0.76 -21.72
CA LEU A 514 -17.09 1.62 -21.15
C LEU A 514 -18.24 0.78 -20.56
N PRO A 515 -19.07 1.32 -19.66
CA PRO A 515 -20.25 0.63 -19.19
C PRO A 515 -21.18 0.25 -20.35
N ARG A 516 -21.40 -1.05 -20.56
CA ARG A 516 -22.20 -1.56 -21.68
C ARG A 516 -23.59 -0.97 -21.73
N GLU A 517 -24.27 -0.90 -20.59
CA GLU A 517 -25.63 -0.37 -20.50
C GLU A 517 -25.73 1.05 -21.08
N ARG A 518 -24.78 1.94 -20.72
CA ARG A 518 -24.75 3.32 -21.21
C ARG A 518 -24.49 3.39 -22.71
N VAL A 519 -23.50 2.63 -23.20
CA VAL A 519 -23.18 2.58 -24.63
C VAL A 519 -24.34 1.98 -25.42
N ALA A 520 -24.97 0.91 -24.91
CA ALA A 520 -26.10 0.25 -25.54
C ALA A 520 -27.31 1.17 -25.64
N ARG A 521 -27.63 1.96 -24.60
CA ARG A 521 -28.72 2.95 -24.66
C ARG A 521 -28.54 3.94 -25.81
N VAL A 522 -27.33 4.51 -25.96
CA VAL A 522 -27.02 5.45 -27.06
C VAL A 522 -27.08 4.75 -28.41
N LEU A 523 -26.51 3.54 -28.51
CA LEU A 523 -26.53 2.76 -29.74
C LEU A 523 -27.96 2.41 -30.19
N THR A 524 -28.84 2.00 -29.28
CA THR A 524 -30.23 1.68 -29.60
C THR A 524 -30.94 2.86 -30.22
N GLY A 525 -30.81 4.06 -29.65
CA GLY A 525 -31.38 5.29 -30.23
C GLY A 525 -30.84 5.57 -31.64
N LEU A 526 -29.53 5.45 -31.86
CA LEU A 526 -28.91 5.62 -33.18
C LEU A 526 -29.40 4.59 -34.22
N CYS A 527 -29.77 3.38 -33.77
CA CYS A 527 -30.28 2.32 -34.63
C CYS A 527 -31.75 2.52 -35.01
N GLU A 528 -32.53 3.21 -34.19
CA GLU A 528 -33.92 3.58 -34.50
C GLU A 528 -33.98 4.71 -35.54
N GLU A 529 -33.00 5.62 -35.50
CA GLU A 529 -32.93 6.77 -36.43
C GLU A 529 -32.27 6.45 -37.78
N ARG A 530 -31.48 5.36 -37.88
CA ARG A 530 -30.68 5.03 -39.08
C ARG A 530 -30.65 3.55 -39.41
N VAL A 531 -30.49 3.26 -40.70
CA VAL A 531 -30.35 1.90 -41.20
C VAL A 531 -28.93 1.37 -40.96
N LEU A 532 -28.76 0.58 -39.88
CA LEU A 532 -27.50 -0.01 -39.40
C LEU A 532 -26.60 -0.64 -40.47
N HIS A 533 -27.15 -1.43 -41.41
CA HIS A 533 -26.36 -2.16 -42.41
C HIS A 533 -25.63 -1.24 -43.41
N ARG A 534 -25.96 0.05 -43.44
CA ARG A 534 -25.28 1.06 -44.27
C ARG A 534 -24.10 1.73 -43.55
N VAL A 535 -23.88 1.41 -42.27
CA VAL A 535 -22.84 2.03 -41.46
C VAL A 535 -21.64 1.09 -41.30
N PRO A 536 -20.40 1.60 -41.48
CA PRO A 536 -19.20 0.85 -41.15
C PRO A 536 -19.27 0.31 -39.71
N PHE A 537 -18.74 -0.89 -39.48
CA PHE A 537 -18.72 -1.55 -38.15
C PHE A 537 -20.09 -1.95 -37.56
N HIS A 538 -21.16 -2.04 -38.36
CA HIS A 538 -22.48 -2.49 -37.91
C HIS A 538 -22.46 -3.82 -37.14
N GLN A 539 -21.61 -4.78 -37.52
CA GLN A 539 -21.46 -6.05 -36.80
C GLN A 539 -20.97 -5.82 -35.36
N THR A 540 -20.02 -4.90 -35.16
CA THR A 540 -19.55 -4.53 -33.82
C THR A 540 -20.65 -3.88 -32.99
N VAL A 541 -21.52 -3.07 -33.61
CA VAL A 541 -22.70 -2.50 -32.94
C VAL A 541 -23.65 -3.61 -32.48
N TYR A 542 -23.97 -4.57 -33.37
CA TYR A 542 -24.79 -5.73 -33.00
C TYR A 542 -24.17 -6.58 -31.89
N ASP A 543 -22.85 -6.81 -31.93
CA ASP A 543 -22.16 -7.61 -30.93
C ASP A 543 -22.13 -6.91 -29.55
N VAL A 544 -22.07 -5.57 -29.51
CA VAL A 544 -22.19 -4.78 -28.27
C VAL A 544 -23.62 -4.81 -27.72
N LEU A 545 -24.62 -4.58 -28.58
CA LEU A 545 -26.03 -4.60 -28.19
C LEU A 545 -26.45 -5.99 -27.68
N SER A 546 -26.04 -7.06 -28.38
CA SER A 546 -26.30 -8.44 -27.98
C SER A 546 -25.44 -8.93 -26.81
N GLY A 547 -24.38 -8.22 -26.46
CA GLY A 547 -23.50 -8.56 -25.32
C GLY A 547 -22.43 -9.58 -25.60
N ARG A 548 -22.25 -9.94 -26.87
CA ARG A 548 -21.15 -10.82 -27.31
C ARG A 548 -19.79 -10.17 -27.07
N ILE A 549 -19.71 -8.85 -27.20
CA ILE A 549 -18.47 -8.08 -27.05
C ILE A 549 -18.72 -6.87 -26.16
N GLN A 550 -17.73 -6.53 -25.34
CA GLN A 550 -17.76 -5.33 -24.52
C GLN A 550 -17.34 -4.10 -25.31
N PRO A 551 -17.93 -2.92 -25.03
CA PRO A 551 -17.63 -1.71 -25.77
C PRO A 551 -16.26 -1.16 -25.36
N ASN A 552 -15.21 -1.68 -26.01
CA ASN A 552 -13.87 -1.14 -25.82
C ASN A 552 -13.77 0.28 -26.40
N VAL A 553 -12.96 1.13 -25.74
CA VAL A 553 -12.85 2.57 -26.06
C VAL A 553 -12.52 2.81 -27.54
N SER A 554 -11.68 1.95 -28.13
CA SER A 554 -11.26 2.05 -29.53
C SER A 554 -12.41 1.79 -30.51
N ALA A 555 -13.22 0.78 -30.24
CA ALA A 555 -14.39 0.43 -31.05
C ALA A 555 -15.46 1.50 -30.91
N VAL A 556 -15.74 1.96 -29.69
CA VAL A 556 -16.72 3.03 -29.44
C VAL A 556 -16.30 4.32 -30.13
N ARG A 557 -15.01 4.68 -30.13
CA ARG A 557 -14.51 5.85 -30.87
C ARG A 557 -14.77 5.76 -32.37
N ARG A 558 -14.44 4.62 -33.00
CA ARG A 558 -14.70 4.41 -34.43
C ARG A 558 -16.20 4.48 -34.76
N ILE A 559 -17.04 3.96 -33.87
CA ILE A 559 -18.49 4.06 -34.01
C ILE A 559 -18.95 5.51 -33.85
N ALA A 560 -18.48 6.22 -32.82
CA ALA A 560 -18.81 7.63 -32.60
C ALA A 560 -18.48 8.50 -33.81
N ASP A 561 -17.32 8.26 -34.45
CA ASP A 561 -16.92 8.96 -35.67
C ASP A 561 -17.76 8.56 -36.89
N ALA A 562 -18.06 7.27 -37.06
CA ALA A 562 -18.89 6.78 -38.16
C ALA A 562 -20.34 7.28 -38.09
N PHE A 563 -20.89 7.41 -36.89
CA PHE A 563 -22.25 7.90 -36.66
C PHE A 563 -22.31 9.44 -36.48
N ALA A 564 -21.17 10.08 -36.23
CA ALA A 564 -21.06 11.47 -35.77
C ALA A 564 -21.88 11.74 -34.50
N SER A 565 -21.92 10.78 -33.56
CA SER A 565 -22.72 10.88 -32.33
C SER A 565 -22.00 11.74 -31.27
N PRO A 566 -22.59 12.88 -30.87
CA PRO A 566 -22.04 13.69 -29.78
C PRO A 566 -22.13 12.98 -28.42
N GLU A 567 -23.15 12.15 -28.19
CA GLU A 567 -23.36 11.42 -26.92
C GLU A 567 -22.27 10.37 -26.70
N LEU A 568 -21.89 9.61 -27.75
CA LEU A 568 -20.77 8.67 -27.66
C LEU A 568 -19.43 9.39 -27.47
N ARG A 569 -19.25 10.58 -28.05
CA ARG A 569 -18.05 11.41 -27.84
C ARG A 569 -17.98 11.91 -26.41
N GLU A 570 -19.08 12.38 -25.84
CA GLU A 570 -19.15 12.79 -24.43
C GLU A 570 -18.73 11.64 -23.51
N LEU A 571 -19.23 10.41 -23.73
CA LEU A 571 -18.83 9.22 -22.97
C LEU A 571 -17.34 8.89 -23.10
N LEU A 572 -16.74 9.11 -24.27
CA LEU A 572 -15.32 8.87 -24.52
C LEU A 572 -14.41 9.93 -23.87
N GLU A 573 -14.90 11.16 -23.77
CA GLU A 573 -14.22 12.30 -23.15
C GLU A 573 -14.23 12.25 -21.61
N ARG A 574 -15.13 11.45 -21.00
CA ARG A 574 -15.15 11.23 -19.55
C ARG A 574 -13.83 10.64 -19.05
N GLU A 575 -13.45 11.05 -17.84
CA GLU A 575 -12.22 10.63 -17.18
C GLU A 575 -12.24 9.18 -16.65
N LEU A 576 -13.29 8.40 -16.94
CA LEU A 576 -13.56 7.11 -16.32
C LEU A 576 -13.72 5.99 -17.33
N VAL A 577 -13.20 4.80 -16.99
CA VAL A 577 -13.34 3.55 -17.74
C VAL A 577 -13.43 2.36 -16.83
N LEU A 578 -13.77 1.21 -17.38
CA LEU A 578 -13.67 -0.08 -16.73
C LEU A 578 -12.40 -0.80 -17.19
N GLY A 579 -11.64 -1.31 -16.22
CA GLY A 579 -10.54 -2.23 -16.49
C GLY A 579 -10.73 -3.57 -15.80
N GLU A 580 -10.21 -4.62 -16.42
CA GLU A 580 -10.31 -5.98 -15.93
C GLU A 580 -9.18 -6.31 -14.94
N VAL A 581 -9.51 -7.04 -13.89
CA VAL A 581 -8.54 -7.66 -12.99
C VAL A 581 -7.75 -8.70 -13.77
N THR A 582 -6.43 -8.51 -13.90
CA THR A 582 -5.56 -9.41 -14.66
C THR A 582 -4.77 -10.36 -13.77
N SER A 583 -4.50 -9.98 -12.52
CA SER A 583 -3.80 -10.83 -11.56
C SER A 583 -4.03 -10.36 -10.12
N ILE A 584 -4.04 -11.31 -9.19
CA ILE A 584 -4.13 -11.08 -7.75
C ILE A 584 -3.03 -11.90 -7.08
N GLU A 585 -2.23 -11.26 -6.22
CA GLU A 585 -1.08 -11.90 -5.59
C GLU A 585 -1.02 -11.58 -4.10
N THR A 586 -0.80 -12.59 -3.27
CA THR A 586 -0.55 -12.38 -1.85
C THR A 586 0.90 -11.98 -1.61
N ILE A 587 1.09 -10.89 -0.87
CA ILE A 587 2.37 -10.42 -0.38
C ILE A 587 2.35 -10.54 1.14
N GLU A 588 3.21 -11.40 1.64
CA GLU A 588 3.46 -11.52 3.08
C GLU A 588 4.55 -10.56 3.52
N GLY A 589 4.38 -10.00 4.71
CA GLY A 589 5.31 -9.06 5.31
C GLY A 589 4.58 -7.89 5.94
N THR A 590 5.09 -7.43 7.07
CA THR A 590 4.54 -6.29 7.79
C THR A 590 4.67 -5.03 6.96
N GLN A 591 3.56 -4.35 6.70
CA GLN A 591 3.53 -3.08 6.01
C GLN A 591 2.57 -2.14 6.72
N THR A 592 2.98 -0.87 6.82
CA THR A 592 2.07 0.20 7.22
C THR A 592 1.06 0.44 6.09
N VAL A 593 -0.21 0.39 6.45
CA VAL A 593 -1.35 0.56 5.57
C VAL A 593 -2.25 1.66 6.12
N PHE A 594 -3.01 2.32 5.26
CA PHE A 594 -3.81 3.50 5.57
C PHE A 594 -5.23 3.31 5.07
N ASP A 595 -6.20 3.84 5.82
CA ASP A 595 -7.58 4.02 5.34
C ASP A 595 -8.08 5.44 5.64
N PHE A 596 -9.16 5.82 4.97
CA PHE A 596 -9.74 7.15 5.03
C PHE A 596 -11.23 7.08 5.39
N VAL A 597 -11.63 7.94 6.33
CA VAL A 597 -13.04 8.24 6.55
C VAL A 597 -13.38 9.46 5.70
N LEU A 598 -14.36 9.31 4.82
CA LEU A 598 -14.73 10.30 3.82
C LEU A 598 -16.14 10.82 4.08
N GLU A 599 -16.33 12.12 3.89
CA GLU A 599 -17.64 12.75 3.77
C GLU A 599 -17.98 12.95 2.30
N GLY A 600 -19.18 12.52 1.90
CA GLY A 600 -19.64 12.48 0.50
C GLY A 600 -19.69 11.05 -0.01
N HIS A 601 -19.22 10.82 -1.24
CA HIS A 601 -19.20 9.47 -1.81
C HIS A 601 -18.10 8.60 -1.16
N PRO A 602 -18.38 7.32 -0.84
CA PRO A 602 -17.47 6.45 -0.08
C PRO A 602 -16.36 5.83 -0.95
N TYR A 603 -15.88 6.59 -1.94
CA TYR A 603 -14.88 6.15 -2.90
C TYR A 603 -13.71 7.12 -2.96
N PHE A 604 -12.53 6.61 -3.29
CA PHE A 604 -11.38 7.42 -3.62
C PHE A 604 -10.55 6.76 -4.73
N VAL A 605 -9.79 7.57 -5.46
CA VAL A 605 -8.92 7.10 -6.54
C VAL A 605 -7.51 6.85 -6.00
N ALA A 606 -7.07 5.60 -6.07
CA ALA A 606 -5.79 5.10 -5.58
C ALA A 606 -5.02 4.40 -6.71
N ASN A 607 -3.84 4.91 -7.10
CA ASN A 607 -3.09 4.48 -8.29
C ASN A 607 -3.99 4.37 -9.54
N GLN A 608 -4.89 5.36 -9.73
CA GLN A 608 -5.91 5.38 -10.80
C GLN A 608 -6.99 4.28 -10.74
N ILE A 609 -7.02 3.47 -9.68
CA ILE A 609 -8.09 2.51 -9.43
C ILE A 609 -9.09 3.13 -8.46
N ILE A 610 -10.38 3.06 -8.77
CA ILE A 610 -11.43 3.50 -7.83
C ILE A 610 -11.62 2.42 -6.79
N THR A 611 -11.55 2.80 -5.53
CA THR A 611 -11.71 1.89 -4.40
C THR A 611 -12.57 2.49 -3.31
N HIS A 612 -13.10 1.64 -2.42
CA HIS A 612 -14.06 2.03 -1.38
C HIS A 612 -13.35 2.34 -0.05
N ASN A 613 -13.88 3.29 0.73
CA ASN A 613 -13.34 3.73 2.01
C ASN A 613 -14.06 3.10 3.23
N CYS A 614 -13.71 3.52 4.45
CA CYS A 614 -14.43 3.16 5.69
C CYS A 614 -15.71 3.98 5.92
N ASP A 615 -16.81 3.31 6.29
CA ASP A 615 -18.08 3.96 6.69
C ASP A 615 -18.20 4.17 8.22
N GLU A 616 -18.75 5.32 8.63
CA GLU A 616 -19.10 5.70 10.02
C GLU A 616 -20.55 5.30 10.40
N GLU A 617 -21.46 5.06 9.45
CA GLU A 617 -22.90 4.81 9.72
C GLU A 617 -23.16 3.57 10.59
N PHE A 618 -22.29 2.56 10.49
CA PHE A 618 -22.41 1.31 11.25
C PHE A 618 -22.38 1.49 12.78
N GLU A 619 -21.56 2.42 13.28
CA GLU A 619 -21.40 2.59 14.73
C GLU A 619 -22.64 3.22 15.36
N ALA A 620 -23.29 4.16 14.64
CA ALA A 620 -24.58 4.72 15.01
C ALA A 620 -25.68 3.64 15.05
N PHE A 621 -25.65 2.71 14.09
CA PHE A 621 -26.59 1.60 14.03
C PHE A 621 -26.43 0.59 15.18
N MET A 622 -25.19 0.21 15.53
CA MET A 622 -24.95 -0.62 16.72
C MET A 622 -25.45 0.05 18.01
N LEU A 623 -25.29 1.37 18.12
CA LEU A 623 -25.78 2.14 19.26
C LEU A 623 -27.30 2.07 19.39
N GLU A 624 -28.04 2.09 18.28
CA GLU A 624 -29.49 1.95 18.25
C GLU A 624 -29.93 0.57 18.78
N ILE A 625 -29.37 -0.51 18.22
CA ILE A 625 -29.71 -1.88 18.64
C ILE A 625 -29.36 -2.12 20.11
N PHE A 626 -28.16 -1.73 20.55
CA PHE A 626 -27.71 -1.97 21.92
C PHE A 626 -28.48 -1.14 22.95
N SER A 627 -29.28 -0.15 22.52
CA SER A 627 -30.17 0.60 23.42
C SER A 627 -31.38 -0.23 23.82
N ASP A 628 -32.12 -0.73 22.83
CA ASP A 628 -33.49 -1.22 23.04
C ASP A 628 -33.66 -2.71 22.69
N TRP A 629 -32.58 -3.37 22.22
CA TRP A 629 -32.55 -4.76 21.74
C TRP A 629 -33.68 -5.08 20.76
N GLN A 630 -33.94 -4.13 19.85
CA GLN A 630 -34.95 -4.26 18.82
C GLN A 630 -34.41 -3.79 17.48
N VAL A 631 -35.00 -4.29 16.40
CA VAL A 631 -34.72 -3.88 15.02
C VAL A 631 -36.07 -3.71 14.33
N THR A 632 -36.25 -2.59 13.64
CA THR A 632 -37.43 -2.37 12.80
C THR A 632 -37.11 -2.73 11.36
N ILE A 633 -37.81 -3.74 10.83
CA ILE A 633 -37.79 -4.11 9.41
C ILE A 633 -39.03 -3.49 8.78
N PRO A 634 -38.92 -2.60 7.77
CA PRO A 634 -40.08 -1.90 7.21
C PRO A 634 -41.24 -2.83 6.80
N GLU A 635 -40.92 -3.99 6.24
CA GLU A 635 -41.88 -4.95 5.70
C GLU A 635 -42.46 -5.91 6.75
N ILE A 636 -41.71 -6.23 7.81
CA ILE A 636 -42.11 -7.21 8.84
C ILE A 636 -42.51 -6.52 10.17
N GLY A 637 -42.18 -5.24 10.33
CA GLY A 637 -42.35 -4.48 11.56
C GLY A 637 -41.19 -4.63 12.54
N THR A 638 -41.43 -4.21 13.79
CA THR A 638 -40.40 -4.20 14.84
C THR A 638 -40.24 -5.57 15.49
N ILE A 639 -39.05 -6.12 15.38
CA ILE A 639 -38.63 -7.36 16.03
C ILE A 639 -37.87 -7.01 17.29
N LYS A 640 -38.39 -7.44 18.44
CA LYS A 640 -37.75 -7.24 19.75
C LYS A 640 -37.16 -8.54 20.27
N ALA A 641 -35.95 -8.46 20.84
CA ALA A 641 -35.31 -9.63 21.43
C ALA A 641 -36.12 -10.15 22.62
N THR A 642 -36.47 -11.44 22.58
CA THR A 642 -37.00 -12.17 23.74
C THR A 642 -35.89 -12.46 24.74
N HIS A 643 -34.69 -12.78 24.24
CA HIS A 643 -33.49 -13.05 25.02
C HIS A 643 -32.34 -12.14 24.55
N PRO A 644 -32.11 -10.99 25.20
CA PRO A 644 -31.04 -10.06 24.82
C PRO A 644 -29.67 -10.76 24.80
N PRO A 645 -28.84 -10.54 23.77
CA PRO A 645 -27.55 -11.18 23.64
C PRO A 645 -26.54 -10.62 24.65
N HIS A 646 -25.62 -11.48 25.08
CA HIS A 646 -24.44 -11.03 25.78
C HIS A 646 -23.38 -10.56 24.79
N VAL A 647 -23.08 -9.26 24.78
CA VAL A 647 -22.18 -8.67 23.78
C VAL A 647 -20.75 -8.56 24.31
N VAL A 648 -19.80 -9.06 23.53
CA VAL A 648 -18.36 -8.87 23.74
C VAL A 648 -17.77 -8.18 22.53
N ILE A 649 -17.22 -6.99 22.72
CA ILE A 649 -16.55 -6.19 21.69
C ILE A 649 -15.05 -6.29 21.92
N THR A 650 -14.28 -6.68 20.90
CA THR A 650 -12.81 -6.76 21.03
C THR A 650 -12.13 -5.75 20.11
N SER A 651 -11.20 -4.96 20.65
CA SER A 651 -10.38 -4.05 19.86
C SER A 651 -8.89 -4.17 20.17
N ASN A 652 -8.06 -4.00 19.14
CA ASN A 652 -6.60 -3.92 19.26
C ASN A 652 -6.12 -2.47 19.48
N ARG A 653 -7.03 -1.49 19.68
CA ARG A 653 -6.73 -0.05 19.69
C ARG A 653 -6.12 0.49 18.40
N THR A 654 -6.25 -0.23 17.29
CA THR A 654 -5.91 0.25 15.94
C THR A 654 -6.99 1.18 15.38
N ARG A 655 -8.22 1.11 15.94
CA ARG A 655 -9.33 2.05 15.73
C ARG A 655 -9.80 2.58 17.09
N GLU A 656 -9.94 3.90 17.21
CA GLU A 656 -10.63 4.50 18.36
C GLU A 656 -12.15 4.37 18.15
N LEU A 657 -12.80 3.55 18.97
CA LEU A 657 -14.27 3.52 19.11
C LEU A 657 -14.80 4.87 19.63
N SER A 658 -15.98 5.28 19.19
CA SER A 658 -16.63 6.52 19.61
C SER A 658 -16.86 6.58 21.12
N ASP A 659 -16.84 7.80 21.67
CA ASP A 659 -17.16 8.04 23.08
C ASP A 659 -18.58 7.58 23.44
N ALA A 660 -19.52 7.65 22.48
CA ALA A 660 -20.89 7.21 22.67
C ALA A 660 -20.95 5.69 22.93
N LEU A 661 -20.23 4.88 22.15
CA LEU A 661 -20.17 3.43 22.34
C LEU A 661 -19.41 3.08 23.61
N ARG A 662 -18.27 3.73 23.87
CA ARG A 662 -17.47 3.52 25.09
C ARG A 662 -18.28 3.75 26.37
N ARG A 663 -19.12 4.80 26.42
CA ARG A 663 -19.96 5.13 27.60
C ARG A 663 -21.05 4.09 27.88
N ARG A 664 -21.45 3.29 26.89
CA ARG A 664 -22.48 2.24 27.03
C ARG A 664 -21.91 0.87 27.38
N CYS A 665 -20.60 0.68 27.25
CA CYS A 665 -19.92 -0.58 27.55
C CYS A 665 -19.31 -0.60 28.97
N LEU A 666 -19.19 -1.79 29.54
CA LEU A 666 -18.20 -2.05 30.59
C LEU A 666 -16.83 -2.22 29.93
N TYR A 667 -15.81 -1.60 30.51
CA TYR A 667 -14.46 -1.62 29.94
C TYR A 667 -13.56 -2.60 30.69
N LEU A 668 -12.89 -3.46 29.94
CA LEU A 668 -11.89 -4.41 30.43
C LEU A 668 -10.60 -4.27 29.62
N TRP A 669 -9.49 -3.96 30.29
CA TRP A 669 -8.16 -4.06 29.71
C TRP A 669 -7.56 -5.44 29.99
N ILE A 670 -7.07 -6.12 28.95
CA ILE A 670 -6.31 -7.36 29.08
C ILE A 670 -4.89 -7.13 28.60
N ASP A 671 -3.95 -7.22 29.53
CA ASP A 671 -2.52 -7.19 29.23
C ASP A 671 -1.96 -8.59 28.95
N TYR A 672 -0.69 -8.66 28.56
CA TYR A 672 0.03 -9.93 28.49
C TYR A 672 -0.03 -10.67 29.85
N PRO A 673 -0.15 -12.00 29.84
CA PRO A 673 -0.23 -12.76 31.08
C PRO A 673 1.07 -12.65 31.90
N SER A 674 0.94 -12.69 33.23
CA SER A 674 2.10 -12.87 34.11
C SER A 674 2.77 -14.23 33.89
N LEU A 675 4.05 -14.36 34.28
CA LEU A 675 4.80 -15.62 34.22
C LEU A 675 4.00 -16.83 34.73
N GLU A 676 3.42 -16.72 35.92
CA GLU A 676 2.64 -17.79 36.55
C GLU A 676 1.39 -18.15 35.74
N LYS A 677 0.69 -17.13 35.23
CA LYS A 677 -0.53 -17.29 34.43
C LYS A 677 -0.20 -17.94 33.09
N GLU A 678 0.85 -17.48 32.43
CA GLU A 678 1.29 -18.02 31.15
C GLU A 678 1.79 -19.47 31.27
N THR A 679 2.54 -19.79 32.32
CA THR A 679 2.96 -21.16 32.64
C THR A 679 1.75 -22.09 32.76
N ARG A 680 0.70 -21.65 33.47
CA ARG A 680 -0.56 -22.42 33.62
C ARG A 680 -1.33 -22.54 32.31
N ILE A 681 -1.30 -21.52 31.46
CA ILE A 681 -1.92 -21.55 30.13
C ILE A 681 -1.25 -22.64 29.29
N ILE A 682 0.08 -22.64 29.23
CA ILE A 682 0.87 -23.62 28.48
C ILE A 682 0.57 -25.04 28.97
N ALA A 683 0.72 -25.29 30.28
CA ALA A 683 0.55 -26.62 30.87
C ALA A 683 -0.84 -27.23 30.61
N ARG A 684 -1.86 -26.40 30.42
CA ARG A 684 -3.23 -26.86 30.15
C ARG A 684 -3.54 -27.02 28.66
N LYS A 685 -2.90 -26.22 27.80
CA LYS A 685 -3.20 -26.15 26.36
C LYS A 685 -2.28 -27.02 25.51
N VAL A 686 -1.11 -27.39 26.01
CA VAL A 686 -0.10 -28.19 25.29
C VAL A 686 0.01 -29.56 25.97
N PRO A 687 -0.61 -30.62 25.42
CA PRO A 687 -0.49 -31.97 25.97
C PRO A 687 0.96 -32.48 25.91
N GLY A 688 1.42 -33.13 26.97
CA GLY A 688 2.75 -33.76 27.01
C GLY A 688 3.93 -32.85 27.32
N ILE A 689 3.72 -31.54 27.53
CA ILE A 689 4.79 -30.64 27.96
C ILE A 689 5.09 -30.79 29.45
N ASN A 690 6.38 -30.80 29.82
CA ASN A 690 6.78 -30.89 31.22
C ASN A 690 6.67 -29.51 31.93
N ALA A 691 6.58 -29.54 33.27
CA ALA A 691 6.36 -28.33 34.08
C ALA A 691 7.56 -27.37 34.06
N ARG A 692 8.77 -27.90 33.90
CA ARG A 692 10.01 -27.11 33.81
C ARG A 692 10.01 -26.29 32.51
N LEU A 693 9.85 -26.95 31.38
CA LEU A 693 9.81 -26.33 30.06
C LEU A 693 8.70 -25.29 29.96
N SER A 694 7.52 -25.57 30.51
CA SER A 694 6.41 -24.60 30.55
C SER A 694 6.79 -23.29 31.24
N ARG A 695 7.52 -23.37 32.36
CA ARG A 695 7.99 -22.20 33.11
C ARG A 695 9.12 -21.47 32.38
N GLU A 696 10.05 -22.23 31.78
CA GLU A 696 11.15 -21.66 31.00
C GLU A 696 10.63 -20.89 29.78
N ILE A 697 9.65 -21.45 29.05
CA ILE A 697 8.96 -20.78 27.94
C ILE A 697 8.27 -19.50 28.41
N ALA A 698 7.48 -19.56 29.47
CA ALA A 698 6.77 -18.39 29.98
C ALA A 698 7.75 -17.30 30.44
N LYS A 699 8.90 -17.67 31.03
CA LYS A 699 9.94 -16.72 31.43
C LYS A 699 10.62 -16.09 30.22
N PHE A 700 10.92 -16.91 29.22
CA PHE A 700 11.48 -16.46 27.96
C PHE A 700 10.57 -15.42 27.30
N MET A 701 9.26 -15.69 27.26
CA MET A 701 8.26 -14.77 26.69
C MET A 701 8.14 -13.47 27.48
N GLU A 702 8.16 -13.52 28.82
CA GLU A 702 8.17 -12.33 29.67
C GLU A 702 9.38 -11.42 29.36
N THR A 703 10.59 -11.99 29.29
CA THR A 703 11.79 -11.22 28.95
C THR A 703 11.77 -10.74 27.50
N LEU A 704 11.33 -11.58 26.57
CA LEU A 704 11.27 -11.25 25.14
C LEU A 704 10.36 -10.05 24.86
N ARG A 705 9.24 -9.94 25.58
CA ARG A 705 8.30 -8.80 25.46
C ARG A 705 8.89 -7.48 25.96
N GLN A 706 9.96 -7.49 26.74
CA GLN A 706 10.68 -6.29 27.17
C GLN A 706 11.72 -5.82 26.14
N VAL A 707 12.07 -6.68 25.18
CA VAL A 707 12.95 -6.31 24.06
C VAL A 707 12.17 -5.38 23.12
N ARG A 708 12.85 -4.36 22.58
CA ARG A 708 12.26 -3.44 21.59
C ARG A 708 12.08 -4.11 20.22
N LEU A 709 11.11 -5.00 20.15
CA LEU A 709 10.67 -5.68 18.93
C LEU A 709 9.64 -4.81 18.19
N ALA A 710 9.62 -4.90 16.87
CA ALA A 710 8.56 -4.30 16.07
C ALA A 710 7.24 -5.06 16.26
N LYS A 711 7.31 -6.39 16.38
CA LYS A 711 6.18 -7.26 16.74
C LYS A 711 6.44 -7.98 18.04
N VAL A 712 5.70 -7.60 19.07
CA VAL A 712 5.74 -8.24 20.38
C VAL A 712 4.91 -9.54 20.35
N PRO A 713 5.51 -10.72 20.60
CA PRO A 713 4.80 -11.99 20.49
C PRO A 713 3.74 -12.18 21.58
N GLY A 714 2.58 -12.67 21.18
CA GLY A 714 1.43 -12.91 22.05
C GLY A 714 1.38 -14.31 22.62
N VAL A 715 0.24 -14.63 23.25
CA VAL A 715 0.01 -15.95 23.85
C VAL A 715 -0.16 -17.02 22.77
N ALA A 716 -0.62 -16.64 21.58
CA ALA A 716 -0.70 -17.53 20.42
C ALA A 716 0.70 -18.04 20.04
N GLU A 717 1.67 -17.14 19.86
CA GLU A 717 3.07 -17.50 19.60
C GLU A 717 3.68 -18.33 20.74
N THR A 718 3.34 -18.02 22.00
CA THR A 718 3.76 -18.85 23.15
C THR A 718 3.29 -20.29 23.00
N LEU A 719 2.02 -20.51 22.65
CA LEU A 719 1.43 -21.84 22.52
C LEU A 719 1.96 -22.59 21.30
N ASP A 720 2.12 -21.91 20.16
CA ASP A 720 2.71 -22.49 18.96
C ASP A 720 4.14 -22.96 19.24
N TRP A 721 4.94 -22.14 19.93
CA TRP A 721 6.30 -22.49 20.29
C TRP A 721 6.36 -23.61 21.33
N ALA A 722 5.50 -23.57 22.35
CA ALA A 722 5.41 -24.65 23.33
C ALA A 722 5.00 -25.98 22.69
N GLN A 723 4.07 -25.97 21.73
CA GLN A 723 3.68 -27.15 20.97
C GLN A 723 4.83 -27.67 20.11
N ALA A 724 5.57 -26.79 19.42
CA ALA A 724 6.73 -27.18 18.64
C ALA A 724 7.81 -27.84 19.51
N LEU A 725 8.11 -27.26 20.67
CA LEU A 725 9.09 -27.81 21.62
C LEU A 725 8.65 -29.16 22.20
N ALA A 726 7.36 -29.31 22.54
CA ALA A 726 6.81 -30.59 22.97
C ALA A 726 6.90 -31.66 21.86
N THR A 727 6.65 -31.28 20.60
CA THR A 727 6.80 -32.18 19.43
C THR A 727 8.26 -32.56 19.17
N LEU A 728 9.22 -31.68 19.47
CA LEU A 728 10.65 -31.97 19.41
C LEU A 728 11.15 -32.77 20.61
N HIS A 729 10.26 -33.16 21.54
CA HIS A 729 10.60 -33.82 22.79
C HIS A 729 11.66 -33.06 23.61
N ALA A 730 11.64 -31.73 23.54
CA ALA A 730 12.52 -30.90 24.34
C ALA A 730 12.10 -30.94 25.81
N ASP A 731 13.06 -31.14 26.72
CA ASP A 731 12.79 -31.13 28.17
C ASP A 731 13.12 -29.81 28.87
N HIS A 732 13.92 -28.96 28.22
CA HIS A 732 14.35 -27.64 28.68
C HIS A 732 14.76 -26.76 27.49
N LEU A 733 14.92 -25.45 27.73
CA LEU A 733 15.44 -24.49 26.75
C LEU A 733 16.97 -24.44 26.80
N ASP A 734 17.60 -24.63 25.65
CA ASP A 734 19.02 -24.35 25.41
C ASP A 734 19.22 -23.46 24.17
N GLU A 735 20.46 -23.05 23.92
CA GLU A 735 20.79 -22.13 22.83
C GLU A 735 20.52 -22.69 21.43
N SER A 736 20.75 -23.98 21.22
CA SER A 736 20.51 -24.62 19.92
C SER A 736 19.02 -24.68 19.64
N VAL A 737 18.25 -25.19 20.61
CA VAL A 737 16.80 -25.35 20.50
C VAL A 737 16.12 -24.00 20.29
N VAL A 738 16.51 -22.96 21.04
CA VAL A 738 15.96 -21.61 20.85
C VAL A 738 16.33 -21.06 19.46
N ALA A 739 17.58 -21.21 19.01
CA ALA A 739 18.01 -20.69 17.72
C ALA A 739 17.31 -21.37 16.53
N GLU A 740 17.05 -22.67 16.62
CA GLU A 740 16.38 -23.48 15.58
C GLU A 740 14.86 -23.24 15.55
N THR A 741 14.25 -22.95 16.70
CA THR A 741 12.79 -22.78 16.83
C THR A 741 12.34 -21.32 16.92
N LEU A 742 13.28 -20.36 16.83
CA LEU A 742 12.98 -18.92 16.94
C LEU A 742 11.92 -18.44 15.93
N GLY A 743 11.82 -19.10 14.77
CA GLY A 743 10.82 -18.81 13.75
C GLY A 743 9.36 -19.03 14.21
N CYS A 744 9.13 -19.80 15.27
CA CYS A 744 7.82 -19.94 15.91
C CYS A 744 7.40 -18.66 16.65
N LEU A 745 8.37 -17.89 17.17
CA LEU A 745 8.15 -16.70 17.98
C LEU A 745 8.27 -15.40 17.18
N LEU A 746 9.33 -15.27 16.38
CA LEU A 746 9.67 -14.06 15.66
C LEU A 746 9.54 -14.31 14.16
N LYS A 747 8.47 -13.76 13.58
CA LYS A 747 8.14 -13.88 12.15
C LYS A 747 8.71 -12.73 11.29
N ASP A 748 9.52 -11.86 11.88
CA ASP A 748 10.18 -10.74 11.22
C ASP A 748 11.71 -10.87 11.27
N ALA A 749 12.37 -10.74 10.13
CA ALA A 749 13.81 -10.97 10.00
C ALA A 749 14.66 -9.91 10.71
N ASP A 750 14.15 -8.69 10.88
CA ASP A 750 14.87 -7.64 11.61
C ASP A 750 14.67 -7.81 13.13
N ASP A 751 13.49 -8.26 13.58
CA ASP A 751 13.29 -8.69 14.98
C ASP A 751 14.14 -9.92 15.33
N MET A 752 14.27 -10.89 14.43
CA MET A 752 15.20 -12.03 14.61
C MET A 752 16.65 -11.55 14.72
N LYS A 753 17.09 -10.60 13.90
CA LYS A 753 18.45 -10.02 13.99
C LYS A 753 18.64 -9.25 15.29
N ARG A 754 17.65 -8.47 15.72
CA ARG A 754 17.69 -7.72 16.98
C ARG A 754 17.80 -8.67 18.16
N PHE A 755 16.96 -9.71 18.19
CA PHE A 755 17.02 -10.74 19.21
C PHE A 755 18.38 -11.45 19.23
N ARG A 756 18.89 -11.89 18.08
CA ARG A 756 20.23 -12.51 17.97
C ARG A 756 21.35 -11.57 18.44
N ALA A 757 21.24 -10.28 18.16
CA ALA A 757 22.20 -9.29 18.64
C ALA A 757 22.13 -9.07 20.16
N GLU A 758 20.94 -9.14 20.76
CA GLU A 758 20.78 -9.08 22.22
C GLU A 758 21.31 -10.34 22.91
N VAL A 759 21.01 -11.53 22.36
CA VAL A 759 21.59 -12.80 22.86
C VAL A 759 23.11 -12.80 22.71
N ALA A 760 23.67 -12.28 21.62
CA ALA A 760 25.12 -12.20 21.44
C ALA A 760 25.81 -11.27 22.46
N LYS A 761 25.09 -10.30 23.06
CA LYS A 761 25.64 -9.39 24.07
C LYS A 761 25.50 -9.93 25.50
N ALA A 762 24.34 -10.52 25.82
CA ALA A 762 23.97 -10.86 27.20
C ALA A 762 23.87 -12.36 27.47
N GLY A 763 24.05 -13.20 26.45
CA GLY A 763 23.75 -14.63 26.49
C GLY A 763 22.24 -14.89 26.59
N LEU A 764 21.86 -16.17 26.73
CA LEU A 764 20.48 -16.60 26.99
C LEU A 764 20.09 -16.54 28.48
N THR A 765 21.05 -16.24 29.36
CA THR A 765 20.86 -16.17 30.81
C THR A 765 19.74 -15.22 31.27
N PRO A 766 19.46 -14.08 30.59
CA PRO A 766 18.31 -13.23 30.93
C PRO A 766 16.95 -13.84 30.53
N PHE A 767 16.95 -14.81 29.61
CA PHE A 767 15.75 -15.39 28.99
C PHE A 767 15.40 -16.77 29.55
N VAL A 768 16.36 -17.45 30.19
CA VAL A 768 16.20 -18.79 30.76
C VAL A 768 16.56 -18.72 32.25
N PRO A 769 15.78 -19.33 33.18
CA PRO A 769 16.12 -19.38 34.59
C PRO A 769 17.54 -19.96 34.83
N ALA A 770 18.28 -19.43 35.81
CA ALA A 770 19.56 -20.00 36.21
C ALA A 770 19.39 -21.48 36.62
N ARG A 771 20.30 -22.35 36.18
CA ARG A 771 20.31 -23.77 36.55
C ARG A 771 20.37 -23.87 38.08
N SER A 772 19.28 -24.30 38.71
CA SER A 772 19.26 -24.77 40.10
C SER A 772 19.66 -26.23 40.17
#